data_AF-A0A6J1NTD3-F1
#
_entry.id   AF-A0A6J1NTD3-F1
#
_cell.length_a   1.000
_cell.length_b   1.000
_cell.length_c   1.000
_cell.angle_alpha   90.00
_cell.angle_beta   90.00
_cell.angle_gamma   90.00
#
_symmetry.space_group_name_H-M   'P 1'
#
loop_
_entity.id
_entity.type
_entity.pdbx_description
1 polymer ?
#
loop_
_entity_poly.entity_id
_entity_poly.type
_entity_poly.pdbx_seq_one_letter_code
_entity_poly.pdbx_strand_id
1 'polypeptide(L)'
;MGCKVPPPRGSLPHFCAILLVLNAGLAASRRPEPYFGRVIGRLTQYAHGIRGTVYAVDESTVFVRGFAYDGTAPDAFFWVGDTHQPSPEGTLVPYPEDYTSRDPPVLTAHTNSDILLRLPGGKRLRDIRWISVWCRRFTVNFGDVFIPAGLEPPRPRVLPEFKRLAHGLRSGNISVLDAKTFYIPNLHYDGAGPDAYFWVGNGSEPNPFGTKVPNEMNSLNPLRGYQGEDIEIVLPGKMTAYDVDWLAVWCVEYRHNFGHVYIPKDLDVPPALGQTKITTSSTTSQTPFSAANNCKEILDKRLQVRWELQGDHVQITLSARLRKEQYMAFGLSGAEGRPAMLGADVVVAYWDSRSNQPRVSDYTITHLAQCDGELGVCPDLRLGGSNDAVVVSGSQKGGVTTITYRRPLAASEPVKDKEILTTRSQSVIAAFGPLNNRYEANAHSFMDTTRTDVQLDFGAQSDNTCIGLAEEDASGPEPWPTRVLVGVSNFTARIGPAGGKRGYTPITDNEISSGFLTFGHPSWGIAWYINDLLIPEIYVERGKSYVFLVEGGDDRTNPAKFHPFYISDSSEGGFGQKKEEDQRKQRVFAGVAYDNEGYPYPTTVGRYCEWTHKSTDQWAASKTFEEYMQTLQLECGDGEPAALNWTVAHETPDLVYYQCYTHNNLGWKIHVVDPGTAIHIPGDKSAIINLAAFSPPSLFILSAILVTMTALTR
;
A
#
# COMPACT_ATOMS: atom_id res chain seq x y z
N MET A 1 57.39 -61.08 -50.29
CA MET A 1 58.30 -59.96 -49.93
C MET A 1 57.38 -58.80 -49.59
N GLY A 2 57.05 -58.46 -48.35
CA GLY A 2 57.91 -58.35 -47.17
C GLY A 2 58.15 -56.85 -46.92
N CYS A 3 57.29 -56.23 -46.10
CA CYS A 3 57.61 -55.08 -45.24
C CYS A 3 56.34 -54.69 -44.45
N LYS A 4 56.29 -55.10 -43.19
CA LYS A 4 55.33 -54.63 -42.17
C LYS A 4 55.76 -53.24 -41.71
N VAL A 5 54.80 -52.32 -41.66
CA VAL A 5 54.94 -50.98 -41.07
C VAL A 5 54.72 -51.08 -39.55
N PRO A 6 55.63 -50.58 -38.69
CA PRO A 6 55.36 -50.31 -37.28
C PRO A 6 55.02 -48.81 -37.02
N PRO A 7 54.33 -48.49 -35.91
CA PRO A 7 53.67 -47.20 -35.70
C PRO A 7 54.61 -46.09 -35.17
N PRO A 8 54.25 -44.81 -35.31
CA PRO A 8 55.03 -43.72 -34.73
C PRO A 8 54.68 -43.45 -33.26
N ARG A 9 55.66 -42.84 -32.61
CA ARG A 9 55.88 -42.66 -31.18
C ARG A 9 55.01 -41.55 -30.55
N GLY A 10 54.54 -41.83 -29.33
CA GLY A 10 54.81 -41.06 -28.11
C GLY A 10 54.55 -39.56 -28.10
N SER A 11 53.47 -39.15 -27.42
CA SER A 11 53.26 -37.81 -26.88
C SER A 11 53.30 -37.85 -25.34
N LEU A 12 54.10 -36.96 -24.75
CA LEU A 12 54.22 -36.72 -23.31
C LEU A 12 52.93 -36.07 -22.76
N PRO A 13 52.47 -36.40 -21.54
CA PRO A 13 51.42 -35.64 -20.89
C PRO A 13 52.03 -34.39 -20.21
N HIS A 14 51.55 -33.22 -20.60
CA HIS A 14 51.76 -31.98 -19.85
C HIS A 14 50.94 -32.05 -18.55
N PHE A 15 51.63 -32.05 -17.41
CA PHE A 15 51.03 -31.83 -16.09
C PHE A 15 50.56 -30.37 -16.02
N CYS A 16 49.27 -30.15 -16.26
CA CYS A 16 48.61 -28.88 -15.96
C CYS A 16 48.15 -28.94 -14.51
N ALA A 17 48.95 -28.37 -13.60
CA ALA A 17 48.58 -28.21 -12.21
C ALA A 17 47.49 -27.12 -12.11
N ILE A 18 46.25 -27.54 -11.94
CA ILE A 18 45.13 -26.65 -11.61
C ILE A 18 45.31 -26.21 -10.16
N LEU A 19 45.77 -24.98 -9.98
CA LEU A 19 45.79 -24.30 -8.69
C LEU A 19 44.33 -23.99 -8.30
N LEU A 20 43.75 -24.82 -7.44
CA LEU A 20 42.47 -24.57 -6.79
C LEU A 20 42.65 -23.44 -5.78
N VAL A 21 42.48 -22.19 -6.23
CA VAL A 21 42.28 -21.04 -5.35
C VAL A 21 40.87 -21.18 -4.78
N LEU A 22 40.76 -21.76 -3.59
CA LEU A 22 39.59 -21.64 -2.74
C LEU A 22 39.45 -20.17 -2.34
N ASN A 23 38.77 -19.39 -3.19
CA ASN A 23 38.11 -18.17 -2.75
C ASN A 23 37.01 -18.62 -1.78
N ALA A 24 37.32 -18.62 -0.49
CA ALA A 24 36.31 -18.54 0.55
C ALA A 24 35.61 -17.19 0.38
N GLY A 25 34.64 -17.16 -0.53
CA GLY A 25 33.66 -16.10 -0.56
C GLY A 25 33.05 -16.03 0.83
N LEU A 26 33.15 -14.86 1.46
CA LEU A 26 32.28 -14.47 2.56
C LEU A 26 30.86 -14.60 2.04
N ALA A 27 30.28 -15.78 2.20
CA ALA A 27 28.85 -15.94 2.16
C ALA A 27 28.32 -14.95 3.21
N ALA A 28 27.54 -13.97 2.78
CA ALA A 28 26.71 -13.17 3.65
C ALA A 28 25.74 -14.14 4.34
N SER A 29 26.22 -14.69 5.45
CA SER A 29 25.51 -15.67 6.26
C SER A 29 24.31 -14.96 6.84
N ARG A 30 23.11 -15.33 6.38
CA ARG A 30 21.86 -15.04 7.08
C ARG A 30 22.09 -15.36 8.55
N ARG A 31 22.12 -14.34 9.42
CA ARG A 31 22.31 -14.54 10.85
C ARG A 31 21.10 -15.37 11.34
N PRO A 32 21.31 -16.54 11.95
CA PRO A 32 20.20 -17.37 12.39
C PRO A 32 19.36 -16.60 13.40
N GLU A 33 18.07 -16.47 13.13
CA GLU A 33 17.13 -15.90 14.09
C GLU A 33 16.93 -16.85 15.28
N PRO A 34 16.83 -16.31 16.51
CA PRO A 34 16.82 -14.88 16.85
C PRO A 34 18.25 -14.28 16.97
N TYR A 35 18.45 -13.09 16.40
CA TYR A 35 19.71 -12.33 16.49
C TYR A 35 19.72 -11.44 17.74
N PHE A 36 20.73 -11.61 18.58
CA PHE A 36 20.85 -10.94 19.89
C PHE A 36 22.05 -9.98 19.99
N GLY A 37 22.71 -9.69 18.87
CA GLY A 37 23.95 -8.92 18.85
C GLY A 37 25.20 -9.79 18.82
N ARG A 38 26.36 -9.19 19.11
CA ARG A 38 27.66 -9.86 19.04
C ARG A 38 27.94 -10.61 20.35
N VAL A 39 28.25 -11.90 20.28
CA VAL A 39 28.53 -12.71 21.49
C VAL A 39 29.75 -12.16 22.22
N ILE A 40 29.59 -11.88 23.52
CA ILE A 40 30.70 -11.55 24.43
C ILE A 40 31.25 -12.84 25.04
N GLY A 41 30.36 -13.67 25.63
CA GLY A 41 30.75 -14.93 26.25
C GLY A 41 29.67 -15.49 27.18
N ARG A 42 29.92 -16.68 27.75
CA ARG A 42 29.06 -17.28 28.77
C ARG A 42 29.52 -16.83 30.15
N LEU A 43 28.57 -16.52 31.05
CA LEU A 43 28.89 -16.24 32.45
C LEU A 43 29.53 -17.47 33.10
N THR A 44 30.70 -17.26 33.70
CA THR A 44 31.37 -18.26 34.52
C THR A 44 30.67 -18.34 35.87
N GLN A 45 30.32 -19.54 36.33
CA GLN A 45 29.65 -19.74 37.61
C GLN A 45 30.68 -19.95 38.72
N TYR A 46 30.63 -19.15 39.78
CA TYR A 46 31.40 -19.38 41.01
C TYR A 46 30.52 -19.72 42.21
N ALA A 47 29.35 -19.09 42.31
CA ALA A 47 28.38 -19.32 43.37
C ALA A 47 26.95 -19.04 42.87
N HIS A 48 25.95 -19.34 43.71
CA HIS A 48 24.56 -18.93 43.53
C HIS A 48 23.87 -19.28 42.19
N GLY A 49 24.35 -20.34 41.53
CA GLY A 49 23.73 -20.86 40.31
C GLY A 49 23.81 -19.93 39.10
N ILE A 50 24.75 -18.99 39.05
CA ILE A 50 24.88 -18.02 37.94
C ILE A 50 25.00 -18.74 36.60
N ARG A 51 24.09 -18.43 35.67
CA ARG A 51 24.11 -18.89 34.28
C ARG A 51 23.66 -17.76 33.36
N GLY A 52 24.01 -17.86 32.09
CA GLY A 52 23.57 -16.96 31.02
C GLY A 52 24.64 -16.76 29.96
N THR A 53 24.22 -16.36 28.77
CA THR A 53 25.14 -15.96 27.68
C THR A 53 24.96 -14.48 27.39
N VAL A 54 26.07 -13.76 27.32
CA VAL A 54 26.12 -12.30 27.22
C VAL A 54 26.41 -11.88 25.78
N TYR A 55 25.65 -10.92 25.28
CA TYR A 55 25.73 -10.38 23.93
C TYR A 55 25.82 -8.84 23.98
N ALA A 56 26.63 -8.25 23.12
CA ALA A 56 26.69 -6.82 22.87
C ALA A 56 25.60 -6.43 21.87
N VAL A 57 24.63 -5.64 22.33
CA VAL A 57 23.51 -5.12 21.51
C VAL A 57 23.98 -3.89 20.73
N ASP A 58 24.60 -2.95 21.44
CA ASP A 58 25.20 -1.73 20.90
C ASP A 58 26.42 -1.32 21.77
N GLU A 59 26.97 -0.11 21.60
CA GLU A 59 28.13 0.35 22.39
C GLU A 59 27.88 0.49 23.89
N SER A 60 26.64 0.62 24.32
CA SER A 60 26.22 0.94 25.69
C SER A 60 25.24 -0.06 26.29
N THR A 61 24.77 -1.04 25.50
CA THR A 61 23.72 -1.98 25.90
C THR A 61 24.19 -3.42 25.73
N VAL A 62 23.87 -4.25 26.73
CA VAL A 62 24.22 -5.66 26.79
C VAL A 62 22.95 -6.49 27.02
N PHE A 63 22.86 -7.63 26.34
CA PHE A 63 21.78 -8.59 26.53
C PHE A 63 22.31 -9.88 27.15
N VAL A 64 21.69 -10.34 28.23
CA VAL A 64 22.01 -11.61 28.91
C VAL A 64 20.87 -12.57 28.68
N ARG A 65 21.10 -13.60 27.86
CA ARG A 65 20.12 -14.63 27.52
C ARG A 65 20.14 -15.76 28.54
N GLY A 66 18.97 -16.17 29.02
CA GLY A 66 18.81 -17.31 29.92
C GLY A 66 19.53 -17.15 31.25
N PHE A 67 19.45 -15.95 31.82
CA PHE A 67 20.05 -15.64 33.12
C PHE A 67 19.41 -16.47 34.23
N ALA A 68 20.24 -17.04 35.11
CA ALA A 68 19.78 -17.73 36.30
C ALA A 68 20.57 -17.27 37.53
N TYR A 69 19.88 -17.09 38.65
CA TYR A 69 20.45 -16.70 39.94
C TYR A 69 19.48 -17.08 41.06
N ASP A 70 19.99 -17.67 42.16
CA ASP A 70 19.15 -18.20 43.23
C ASP A 70 18.48 -17.13 44.13
N GLY A 71 18.91 -15.86 44.05
CA GLY A 71 18.33 -14.74 44.81
C GLY A 71 18.64 -14.74 46.31
N THR A 72 19.54 -15.60 46.78
CA THR A 72 19.77 -15.80 48.23
C THR A 72 20.77 -14.81 48.83
N ALA A 73 21.50 -14.05 48.01
CA ALA A 73 22.50 -13.12 48.53
C ALA A 73 21.86 -11.78 48.95
N PRO A 74 22.36 -11.16 50.02
CA PRO A 74 21.69 -10.01 50.63
C PRO A 74 21.88 -8.67 49.90
N ASP A 75 22.86 -8.55 48.98
CA ASP A 75 23.24 -7.27 48.35
C ASP A 75 23.94 -7.50 46.99
N ALA A 76 23.31 -8.31 46.12
CA ALA A 76 23.81 -8.66 44.79
C ALA A 76 23.32 -7.70 43.70
N PHE A 77 24.20 -7.36 42.75
CA PHE A 77 23.89 -6.50 41.60
C PHE A 77 24.65 -6.94 40.36
N PHE A 78 24.23 -6.45 39.19
CA PHE A 78 25.11 -6.41 38.02
C PHE A 78 26.20 -5.35 38.24
N TRP A 79 27.41 -5.70 37.84
CA TRP A 79 28.62 -4.95 38.17
C TRP A 79 29.56 -4.95 36.98
N VAL A 80 30.19 -3.80 36.70
CA VAL A 80 31.13 -3.66 35.58
C VAL A 80 32.39 -2.94 36.00
N GLY A 81 33.52 -3.25 35.38
CA GLY A 81 34.77 -2.54 35.67
C GLY A 81 35.80 -2.69 34.57
N ASP A 82 36.86 -1.90 34.65
CA ASP A 82 37.94 -1.76 33.67
C ASP A 82 39.26 -2.40 34.13
N THR A 83 39.29 -2.91 35.36
CA THR A 83 40.42 -3.64 35.95
C THR A 83 40.62 -5.01 35.29
N HIS A 84 41.76 -5.65 35.56
CA HIS A 84 42.06 -6.98 35.02
C HIS A 84 41.15 -8.11 35.53
N GLN A 85 40.50 -7.93 36.68
CA GLN A 85 39.58 -8.90 37.28
C GLN A 85 38.46 -8.18 38.05
N PRO A 86 37.27 -8.79 38.20
CA PRO A 86 36.19 -8.26 39.03
C PRO A 86 36.67 -7.83 40.42
N SER A 87 36.39 -6.57 40.78
CA SER A 87 36.87 -5.96 42.03
C SER A 87 35.83 -5.03 42.68
N PRO A 88 36.00 -4.68 43.97
CA PRO A 88 35.09 -3.77 44.68
C PRO A 88 34.95 -2.39 44.05
N GLU A 89 35.96 -1.94 43.29
CA GLU A 89 36.00 -0.64 42.61
C GLU A 89 35.14 -0.58 41.34
N GLY A 90 34.47 -1.68 40.99
CA GLY A 90 33.53 -1.67 39.86
C GLY A 90 32.32 -0.77 40.07
N THR A 91 31.57 -0.55 38.99
CA THR A 91 30.38 0.29 38.92
C THR A 91 29.13 -0.57 38.90
N LEU A 92 28.15 -0.22 39.74
CA LEU A 92 26.82 -0.83 39.79
C LEU A 92 26.05 -0.55 38.49
N VAL A 93 25.55 -1.59 37.83
CA VAL A 93 24.60 -1.48 36.71
C VAL A 93 23.18 -1.73 37.25
N PRO A 94 22.30 -0.71 37.28
CA PRO A 94 20.97 -0.86 37.84
C PRO A 94 20.12 -1.82 37.01
N TYR A 95 19.39 -2.71 37.70
CA TYR A 95 18.40 -3.58 37.07
C TYR A 95 17.28 -3.91 38.07
N PRO A 96 16.00 -3.74 37.69
CA PRO A 96 15.51 -3.13 36.45
C PRO A 96 15.88 -1.63 36.33
N GLU A 97 15.91 -1.08 35.11
CA GLU A 97 16.34 0.31 34.84
C GLU A 97 15.35 1.34 35.42
N ASP A 98 14.06 1.01 35.47
CA ASP A 98 12.93 1.89 35.79
C ASP A 98 12.55 1.90 37.28
N TYR A 99 13.54 1.90 38.17
CA TYR A 99 13.32 2.00 39.62
C TYR A 99 13.05 3.44 40.07
N THR A 100 12.12 3.62 41.00
CA THR A 100 11.71 4.95 41.53
C THR A 100 12.38 5.30 42.87
N SER A 101 13.09 4.35 43.48
CA SER A 101 13.79 4.54 44.75
C SER A 101 15.10 5.32 44.57
N ARG A 102 15.54 5.97 45.65
CA ARG A 102 16.83 6.67 45.70
C ARG A 102 18.02 5.74 45.47
N ASP A 103 17.91 4.49 45.93
CA ASP A 103 18.92 3.46 45.79
C ASP A 103 18.46 2.37 44.79
N PRO A 104 19.38 1.81 43.98
CA PRO A 104 19.06 0.72 43.06
C PRO A 104 18.57 -0.54 43.80
N PRO A 105 17.57 -1.26 43.26
CA PRO A 105 17.06 -2.49 43.86
C PRO A 105 18.09 -3.61 43.83
N VAL A 106 18.11 -4.42 44.89
CA VAL A 106 18.95 -5.64 44.96
C VAL A 106 18.42 -6.68 43.98
N LEU A 107 19.33 -7.39 43.31
CA LEU A 107 19.00 -8.43 42.33
C LEU A 107 18.21 -9.57 42.99
N THR A 108 17.04 -9.88 42.46
CA THR A 108 16.17 -10.97 42.94
C THR A 108 16.49 -12.30 42.27
N ALA A 109 15.83 -13.39 42.71
CA ALA A 109 15.98 -14.69 42.06
C ALA A 109 15.51 -14.63 40.59
N HIS A 110 16.27 -15.28 39.70
CA HIS A 110 15.99 -15.38 38.28
C HIS A 110 16.08 -16.84 37.83
N THR A 111 15.09 -17.31 37.09
CA THR A 111 15.08 -18.67 36.52
C THR A 111 14.95 -18.58 35.00
N ASN A 112 16.08 -18.61 34.30
CA ASN A 112 16.16 -18.56 32.84
C ASN A 112 15.47 -17.31 32.23
N SER A 113 15.73 -16.14 32.79
CA SER A 113 15.19 -14.86 32.32
C SER A 113 16.13 -14.16 31.34
N ASP A 114 15.57 -13.48 30.35
CA ASP A 114 16.33 -12.64 29.42
C ASP A 114 16.40 -11.20 29.96
N ILE A 115 17.62 -10.65 30.04
CA ILE A 115 17.89 -9.38 30.73
C ILE A 115 18.60 -8.42 29.77
N LEU A 116 18.06 -7.21 29.64
CA LEU A 116 18.70 -6.09 28.93
C LEU A 116 19.32 -5.13 29.95
N LEU A 117 20.62 -4.89 29.82
CA LEU A 117 21.41 -4.05 30.73
C LEU A 117 21.98 -2.86 29.98
N ARG A 118 21.71 -1.65 30.48
CA ARG A 118 22.31 -0.42 29.96
C ARG A 118 23.44 0.04 30.86
N LEU A 119 24.61 0.31 30.27
CA LEU A 119 25.78 0.73 31.02
C LEU A 119 25.56 2.12 31.63
N PRO A 120 25.86 2.31 32.93
CA PRO A 120 25.64 3.56 33.65
C PRO A 120 26.67 4.62 33.30
N GLY A 121 26.31 5.90 33.50
CA GLY A 121 27.26 7.03 33.43
C GLY A 121 27.84 7.28 32.04
N GLY A 122 27.15 6.87 30.96
CA GLY A 122 27.62 7.04 29.59
C GLY A 122 28.83 6.15 29.22
N LYS A 123 29.17 5.17 30.07
CA LYS A 123 30.21 4.17 29.79
C LYS A 123 29.82 3.34 28.56
N ARG A 124 30.83 2.98 27.77
CA ARG A 124 30.70 2.11 26.60
C ARG A 124 31.36 0.75 26.89
N LEU A 125 31.05 -0.26 26.08
CA LEU A 125 31.66 -1.59 26.16
C LEU A 125 33.19 -1.54 26.02
N ARG A 126 33.71 -0.57 25.26
CA ARG A 126 35.15 -0.33 25.13
C ARG A 126 35.81 0.18 26.42
N ASP A 127 35.02 0.73 27.34
CA ASP A 127 35.51 1.36 28.59
C ASP A 127 35.50 0.38 29.77
N ILE A 128 35.05 -0.86 29.57
CA ILE A 128 34.99 -1.90 30.60
C ILE A 128 35.68 -3.17 30.08
N ARG A 129 36.18 -4.01 30.99
CA ARG A 129 36.84 -5.27 30.68
C ARG A 129 36.03 -6.50 31.08
N TRP A 130 35.11 -6.36 32.04
CA TRP A 130 34.31 -7.47 32.55
C TRP A 130 32.92 -7.01 33.00
N ILE A 131 32.00 -7.95 32.99
CA ILE A 131 30.64 -7.84 33.53
C ILE A 131 30.48 -8.97 34.54
N SER A 132 29.99 -8.67 35.75
CA SER A 132 29.90 -9.60 36.86
C SER A 132 28.56 -9.48 37.60
N VAL A 133 28.16 -10.57 38.26
CA VAL A 133 27.17 -10.53 39.34
C VAL A 133 27.95 -10.47 40.65
N TRP A 134 27.89 -9.33 41.33
CA TRP A 134 28.73 -9.00 42.48
C TRP A 134 27.90 -8.76 43.73
N CYS A 135 28.31 -9.34 44.85
CA CYS A 135 27.76 -9.03 46.16
C CYS A 135 28.59 -7.94 46.83
N ARG A 136 28.05 -6.73 46.93
CA ARG A 136 28.75 -5.58 47.52
C ARG A 136 29.02 -5.79 49.01
N ARG A 137 28.06 -6.37 49.75
CA ARG A 137 28.19 -6.62 51.20
C ARG A 137 29.34 -7.56 51.55
N PHE A 138 29.58 -8.59 50.75
CA PHE A 138 30.63 -9.58 51.01
C PHE A 138 31.86 -9.40 50.13
N THR A 139 31.85 -8.46 49.19
CA THR A 139 32.93 -8.24 48.21
C THR A 139 33.30 -9.51 47.44
N VAL A 140 32.29 -10.27 47.01
CA VAL A 140 32.45 -11.56 46.31
C VAL A 140 31.82 -11.49 44.92
N ASN A 141 32.55 -12.02 43.95
CA ASN A 141 32.08 -12.30 42.60
C ASN A 141 31.34 -13.65 42.54
N PHE A 142 30.09 -13.64 42.12
CA PHE A 142 29.29 -14.87 41.94
C PHE A 142 29.37 -15.44 40.54
N GLY A 143 29.72 -14.61 39.57
CA GLY A 143 29.99 -15.00 38.20
C GLY A 143 30.34 -13.81 37.33
N ASP A 144 31.17 -14.04 36.32
CA ASP A 144 31.62 -12.98 35.41
C ASP A 144 31.78 -13.46 33.96
N VAL A 145 31.92 -12.47 33.08
CA VAL A 145 32.38 -12.63 31.71
C VAL A 145 33.32 -11.48 31.36
N PHE A 146 34.39 -11.79 30.61
CA PHE A 146 35.33 -10.80 30.09
C PHE A 146 34.93 -10.35 28.68
N ILE A 147 35.15 -9.07 28.39
CA ILE A 147 34.95 -8.52 27.04
C ILE A 147 36.13 -8.93 26.15
N PRO A 148 35.88 -9.62 25.02
CA PRO A 148 36.94 -9.99 24.08
C PRO A 148 37.67 -8.77 23.53
N ALA A 149 39.00 -8.85 23.42
CA ALA A 149 39.79 -7.84 22.72
C ALA A 149 39.37 -7.78 21.24
N GLY A 150 39.05 -6.58 20.75
CA GLY A 150 38.57 -6.39 19.37
C GLY A 150 37.09 -6.68 19.15
N LEU A 151 36.27 -6.75 20.21
CA LEU A 151 34.82 -6.78 20.08
C LEU A 151 34.31 -5.48 19.44
N GLU A 152 33.85 -5.56 18.20
CA GLU A 152 33.11 -4.47 17.55
C GLU A 152 31.62 -4.68 17.77
N PRO A 153 30.94 -3.84 18.58
CA PRO A 153 29.51 -3.93 18.77
C PRO A 153 28.76 -3.36 17.54
N PRO A 154 27.54 -3.87 17.26
CA PRO A 154 26.71 -3.33 16.19
C PRO A 154 26.39 -1.84 16.41
N ARG A 155 26.19 -1.09 15.31
CA ARG A 155 25.94 0.37 15.35
C ARG A 155 24.83 0.79 14.38
N PRO A 156 24.04 1.84 14.71
CA PRO A 156 23.10 2.42 13.77
C PRO A 156 23.76 2.81 12.44
N ARG A 157 23.05 2.61 11.33
CA ARG A 157 23.55 2.90 9.98
C ARG A 157 22.81 4.10 9.40
N VAL A 158 23.56 5.10 8.93
CA VAL A 158 23.00 6.24 8.20
C VAL A 158 22.94 5.92 6.70
N LEU A 159 21.78 6.18 6.11
CA LEU A 159 21.45 6.07 4.70
C LEU A 159 21.23 7.48 4.11
N PRO A 160 21.32 7.66 2.78
CA PRO A 160 20.94 8.91 2.12
C PRO A 160 19.47 9.30 2.33
N GLU A 161 19.11 10.52 1.92
CA GLU A 161 17.71 10.94 1.81
C GLU A 161 16.92 10.12 0.75
N PHE A 162 15.59 10.19 0.80
CA PHE A 162 14.75 9.65 -0.27
C PHE A 162 15.10 10.28 -1.62
N LYS A 163 15.17 9.46 -2.67
CA LYS A 163 15.16 9.96 -4.05
C LYS A 163 13.87 10.74 -4.29
N ARG A 164 14.00 11.97 -4.78
CA ARG A 164 12.87 12.89 -5.01
C ARG A 164 12.26 12.62 -6.38
N LEU A 165 11.26 11.74 -6.45
CA LEU A 165 10.64 11.37 -7.73
C LEU A 165 9.31 12.09 -7.96
N ALA A 166 8.41 12.04 -6.99
CA ALA A 166 7.07 12.64 -7.09
C ALA A 166 6.56 13.17 -5.75
N HIS A 167 5.46 13.92 -5.78
CA HIS A 167 4.68 14.32 -4.61
C HIS A 167 5.44 15.08 -3.52
N GLY A 168 6.44 15.87 -3.95
CA GLY A 168 7.28 16.67 -3.04
C GLY A 168 8.07 15.84 -2.01
N LEU A 169 8.19 14.51 -2.21
CA LEU A 169 8.82 13.61 -1.25
C LEU A 169 10.30 13.97 -1.07
N ARG A 170 10.67 14.31 0.16
CA ARG A 170 12.06 14.55 0.58
C ARG A 170 12.21 14.29 2.08
N SER A 171 13.42 13.99 2.50
CA SER A 171 13.77 13.80 3.92
C SER A 171 15.21 14.25 4.16
N GLY A 172 15.63 14.27 5.42
CA GLY A 172 17.05 14.20 5.74
C GLY A 172 17.61 12.78 5.56
N ASN A 173 18.86 12.58 5.98
CA ASN A 173 19.51 11.27 5.97
C ASN A 173 18.79 10.30 6.92
N ILE A 174 18.33 9.18 6.36
CA ILE A 174 17.57 8.16 7.09
C ILE A 174 18.53 7.33 7.94
N SER A 175 18.15 6.97 9.17
CA SER A 175 18.98 6.13 10.04
C SER A 175 18.30 4.81 10.35
N VAL A 176 18.97 3.70 10.09
CA VAL A 176 18.58 2.37 10.57
C VAL A 176 19.07 2.23 11.99
N LEU A 177 18.16 2.38 12.96
CA LEU A 177 18.50 2.40 14.39
C LEU A 177 18.80 1.00 14.93
N ASP A 178 18.03 0.02 14.48
CA ASP A 178 18.17 -1.40 14.82
C ASP A 178 17.67 -2.28 13.66
N ALA A 179 17.61 -3.59 13.86
CA ALA A 179 17.20 -4.55 12.86
C ALA A 179 15.78 -4.35 12.31
N LYS A 180 14.93 -3.49 12.89
CA LYS A 180 13.56 -3.21 12.41
C LYS A 180 13.20 -1.73 12.32
N THR A 181 13.90 -0.85 13.03
CA THR A 181 13.47 0.53 13.22
C THR A 181 14.24 1.48 12.30
N PHE A 182 13.52 2.30 11.54
CA PHE A 182 14.05 3.38 10.71
C PHE A 182 13.63 4.73 11.29
N TYR A 183 14.60 5.62 11.44
CA TYR A 183 14.40 7.03 11.78
C TYR A 183 14.51 7.87 10.50
N ILE A 184 13.47 8.65 10.21
CA ILE A 184 13.36 9.48 9.01
C ILE A 184 13.19 10.93 9.47
N PRO A 185 14.28 11.72 9.46
CA PRO A 185 14.20 13.12 9.84
C PRO A 185 13.65 14.01 8.72
N ASN A 186 13.04 15.12 9.09
CA ASN A 186 12.63 16.21 8.20
C ASN A 186 11.81 15.72 6.99
N LEU A 187 10.93 14.75 7.19
CA LEU A 187 10.11 14.16 6.15
C LEU A 187 9.12 15.20 5.63
N HIS A 188 9.07 15.35 4.31
CA HIS A 188 8.05 16.10 3.61
C HIS A 188 7.42 15.22 2.54
N TYR A 189 6.11 15.32 2.43
CA TYR A 189 5.29 14.65 1.43
C TYR A 189 3.97 15.43 1.35
N ASP A 190 3.47 15.69 0.15
CA ASP A 190 2.31 16.57 -0.04
C ASP A 190 0.98 15.98 0.47
N GLY A 191 0.89 14.64 0.57
CA GLY A 191 -0.33 13.93 0.96
C GLY A 191 -1.33 13.72 -0.18
N ALA A 192 -0.97 14.05 -1.43
CA ALA A 192 -1.89 14.03 -2.57
C ALA A 192 -2.04 12.63 -3.20
N GLY A 193 -1.14 11.69 -2.88
CA GLY A 193 -1.25 10.31 -3.37
C GLY A 193 -2.44 9.61 -2.72
N PRO A 194 -3.37 9.02 -3.49
CA PRO A 194 -4.61 8.46 -2.96
C PRO A 194 -4.39 7.23 -2.08
N ASP A 195 -3.29 6.52 -2.29
CA ASP A 195 -3.02 5.22 -1.69
C ASP A 195 -1.51 5.01 -1.44
N ALA A 196 -0.86 6.05 -0.88
CA ALA A 196 0.57 6.06 -0.60
C ALA A 196 0.91 5.44 0.76
N TYR A 197 1.97 4.63 0.83
CA TYR A 197 2.44 3.98 2.05
C TYR A 197 3.95 3.93 2.14
N PHE A 198 4.47 3.77 3.35
CA PHE A 198 5.81 3.22 3.51
C PHE A 198 5.82 1.78 3.00
N TRP A 199 6.81 1.47 2.18
CA TRP A 199 6.87 0.25 1.39
C TRP A 199 8.28 -0.27 1.36
N VAL A 200 8.46 -1.56 1.60
CA VAL A 200 9.78 -2.20 1.58
C VAL A 200 9.74 -3.46 0.75
N GLY A 201 10.87 -3.86 0.18
CA GLY A 201 10.91 -5.09 -0.57
C GLY A 201 12.33 -5.45 -0.97
N ASN A 202 12.42 -6.53 -1.73
CA ASN A 202 13.66 -7.06 -2.27
C ASN A 202 13.67 -6.87 -3.80
N GLY A 203 14.86 -6.79 -4.38
CA GLY A 203 15.10 -6.50 -5.79
C GLY A 203 15.87 -5.20 -6.01
N SER A 204 16.28 -4.98 -7.25
CA SER A 204 17.07 -3.80 -7.67
C SER A 204 16.29 -2.48 -7.61
N GLU A 205 14.96 -2.53 -7.66
CA GLU A 205 14.10 -1.35 -7.63
C GLU A 205 12.78 -1.61 -6.88
N PRO A 206 12.16 -0.55 -6.31
CA PRO A 206 10.82 -0.59 -5.76
C PRO A 206 9.80 -1.12 -6.77
N ASN A 207 8.98 -2.06 -6.32
CA ASN A 207 8.04 -2.76 -7.18
C ASN A 207 6.71 -3.08 -6.44
N PRO A 208 5.66 -3.48 -7.18
CA PRO A 208 4.34 -3.71 -6.61
C PRO A 208 4.27 -4.85 -5.58
N PHE A 209 5.26 -5.74 -5.55
CA PHE A 209 5.30 -6.90 -4.65
C PHE A 209 5.97 -6.62 -3.30
N GLY A 210 6.29 -5.35 -3.01
CA GLY A 210 6.75 -4.96 -1.69
C GLY A 210 5.70 -5.14 -0.60
N THR A 211 6.13 -4.92 0.63
CA THR A 211 5.38 -5.08 1.87
C THR A 211 5.07 -3.70 2.45
N LYS A 212 3.81 -3.50 2.85
CA LYS A 212 3.36 -2.27 3.51
C LYS A 212 3.97 -2.18 4.92
N VAL A 213 4.56 -1.04 5.26
CA VAL A 213 5.11 -0.74 6.59
C VAL A 213 4.16 0.21 7.32
N PRO A 214 3.80 -0.06 8.58
CA PRO A 214 3.02 0.87 9.39
C PRO A 214 3.71 2.23 9.52
N ASN A 215 2.92 3.30 9.55
CA ASN A 215 3.41 4.65 9.77
C ASN A 215 3.80 4.89 11.25
N GLU A 216 4.17 6.13 11.59
CA GLU A 216 4.59 6.54 12.93
C GLU A 216 3.52 6.34 14.01
N MET A 217 2.24 6.24 13.62
CA MET A 217 1.11 5.97 14.49
C MET A 217 0.71 4.48 14.51
N ASN A 218 1.57 3.60 13.98
CA ASN A 218 1.31 2.17 13.80
C ASN A 218 0.05 1.89 12.97
N SER A 219 -0.25 2.78 12.00
CA SER A 219 -1.39 2.67 11.10
C SER A 219 -0.95 2.17 9.72
N LEU A 220 -1.80 1.38 9.08
CA LEU A 220 -1.64 0.90 7.70
C LEU A 220 -2.55 1.66 6.72
N ASN A 221 -3.10 2.79 7.16
CA ASN A 221 -3.89 3.71 6.33
C ASN A 221 -2.98 4.53 5.40
N PRO A 222 -3.52 5.09 4.30
CA PRO A 222 -2.76 5.96 3.41
C PRO A 222 -2.06 7.08 4.18
N LEU A 223 -0.82 7.38 3.78
CA LEU A 223 -0.02 8.42 4.40
C LEU A 223 -0.68 9.78 4.25
N ARG A 224 -0.72 10.52 5.34
CA ARG A 224 -1.04 11.95 5.34
C ARG A 224 0.13 12.75 4.76
N GLY A 225 -0.09 14.03 4.49
CA GLY A 225 1.00 14.96 4.21
C GLY A 225 1.91 15.17 5.43
N TYR A 226 3.20 15.36 5.16
CA TYR A 226 4.24 15.65 6.15
C TYR A 226 4.93 16.99 5.80
N GLN A 227 5.27 17.80 6.80
CA GLN A 227 5.95 19.10 6.62
C GLN A 227 7.15 19.25 7.57
N GLY A 228 8.23 18.54 7.26
CA GLY A 228 9.47 18.62 8.02
C GLY A 228 9.39 17.92 9.37
N GLU A 229 8.76 16.74 9.40
CA GLU A 229 8.55 15.98 10.62
C GLU A 229 9.61 14.89 10.79
N ASP A 230 10.03 14.67 12.03
CA ASP A 230 10.93 13.57 12.40
C ASP A 230 10.09 12.38 12.86
N ILE A 231 10.20 11.26 12.16
CA ILE A 231 9.40 10.06 12.43
C ILE A 231 10.24 8.82 12.61
N GLU A 232 9.70 7.85 13.34
CA GLU A 232 10.22 6.49 13.44
C GLU A 232 9.18 5.50 12.91
N ILE A 233 9.62 4.56 12.08
CA ILE A 233 8.79 3.48 11.57
C ILE A 233 9.44 2.13 11.87
N VAL A 234 8.60 1.12 12.11
CA VAL A 234 9.04 -0.23 12.50
C VAL A 234 8.57 -1.24 11.46
N LEU A 235 9.50 -2.07 10.98
CA LEU A 235 9.18 -3.13 10.02
C LEU A 235 8.17 -4.13 10.61
N PRO A 236 7.14 -4.53 9.82
CA PRO A 236 6.08 -5.41 10.31
C PRO A 236 6.53 -6.87 10.46
N GLY A 237 5.83 -7.60 11.33
CA GLY A 237 5.98 -9.05 11.49
C GLY A 237 7.39 -9.46 11.93
N LYS A 238 7.94 -10.49 11.28
CA LYS A 238 9.30 -11.01 11.55
C LYS A 238 10.38 -10.40 10.64
N MET A 239 10.01 -9.51 9.72
CA MET A 239 10.94 -8.93 8.77
C MET A 239 11.94 -8.00 9.45
N THR A 240 13.17 -7.99 8.94
CA THR A 240 14.26 -7.14 9.40
C THR A 240 14.85 -6.30 8.26
N ALA A 241 15.66 -5.30 8.61
CA ALA A 241 16.40 -4.48 7.66
C ALA A 241 17.37 -5.30 6.78
N TYR A 242 17.73 -6.51 7.21
CA TYR A 242 18.54 -7.45 6.43
C TYR A 242 17.76 -8.12 5.29
N ASP A 243 16.43 -8.22 5.42
CA ASP A 243 15.55 -8.92 4.48
C ASP A 243 15.09 -8.05 3.31
N VAL A 244 15.40 -6.76 3.36
CA VAL A 244 14.93 -5.75 2.41
C VAL A 244 16.10 -5.10 1.67
N ASP A 245 15.87 -4.68 0.43
CA ASP A 245 16.83 -3.98 -0.45
C ASP A 245 16.57 -2.47 -0.49
N TRP A 246 15.34 -2.05 -0.22
CA TRP A 246 14.93 -0.67 -0.34
C TRP A 246 13.77 -0.34 0.60
N LEU A 247 13.69 0.93 0.99
CA LEU A 247 12.57 1.58 1.65
C LEU A 247 12.05 2.68 0.73
N ALA A 248 10.74 2.70 0.49
CA ALA A 248 10.10 3.61 -0.44
C ALA A 248 8.82 4.22 0.15
N VAL A 249 8.39 5.34 -0.42
CA VAL A 249 6.99 5.76 -0.40
C VAL A 249 6.39 5.35 -1.73
N TRP A 250 5.41 4.45 -1.68
CA TRP A 250 4.83 3.80 -2.85
C TRP A 250 3.32 3.96 -2.87
N CYS A 251 2.77 4.33 -4.02
CA CYS A 251 1.34 4.33 -4.25
C CYS A 251 0.89 3.00 -4.83
N VAL A 252 0.07 2.24 -4.09
CA VAL A 252 -0.25 0.87 -4.51
C VAL A 252 -1.27 0.85 -5.64
N GLU A 253 -2.28 1.72 -5.57
CA GLU A 253 -3.28 1.90 -6.63
C GLU A 253 -2.63 2.08 -8.02
N TYR A 254 -1.58 2.90 -8.11
CA TYR A 254 -0.91 3.23 -9.38
C TYR A 254 0.35 2.45 -9.67
N ARG A 255 0.79 1.62 -8.73
CA ARG A 255 2.08 0.93 -8.82
C ARG A 255 3.23 1.91 -9.11
N HIS A 256 3.21 3.07 -8.44
CA HIS A 256 4.16 4.15 -8.70
C HIS A 256 5.03 4.44 -7.48
N ASN A 257 6.31 4.65 -7.73
CA ASN A 257 7.31 4.97 -6.72
C ASN A 257 7.43 6.49 -6.57
N PHE A 258 7.04 7.03 -5.41
CA PHE A 258 7.18 8.47 -5.15
C PHE A 258 8.59 8.84 -4.69
N GLY A 259 9.34 7.83 -4.24
CA GLY A 259 10.76 7.93 -3.95
C GLY A 259 11.21 6.86 -2.98
N HIS A 260 12.50 6.54 -3.04
CA HIS A 260 13.09 5.44 -2.29
C HIS A 260 14.53 5.69 -1.87
N VAL A 261 14.98 4.88 -0.93
CA VAL A 261 16.36 4.75 -0.49
C VAL A 261 16.76 3.27 -0.54
N TYR A 262 18.00 2.98 -0.90
CA TYR A 262 18.54 1.62 -0.90
C TYR A 262 19.16 1.28 0.45
N ILE A 263 18.99 0.02 0.85
CA ILE A 263 19.51 -0.53 2.09
C ILE A 263 20.72 -1.40 1.74
N PRO A 264 21.92 -1.07 2.26
CA PRO A 264 23.13 -1.81 1.94
C PRO A 264 23.13 -3.19 2.62
N LYS A 265 23.70 -4.20 1.95
CA LYS A 265 23.73 -5.59 2.45
C LYS A 265 24.77 -5.85 3.52
N ASP A 266 25.80 -5.03 3.62
CA ASP A 266 26.82 -5.03 4.67
C ASP A 266 26.35 -4.31 5.94
N LEU A 267 25.08 -4.52 6.31
CA LEU A 267 24.49 -3.90 7.51
C LEU A 267 25.02 -4.60 8.78
N ASP A 268 25.44 -3.84 9.79
CA ASP A 268 25.75 -4.36 11.13
C ASP A 268 25.08 -3.49 12.21
N VAL A 269 23.75 -3.54 12.22
CA VAL A 269 22.89 -2.77 13.13
C VAL A 269 22.54 -3.55 14.41
N PRO A 270 22.18 -2.84 15.50
CA PRO A 270 21.71 -3.47 16.74
C PRO A 270 20.50 -4.40 16.52
N PRO A 271 20.35 -5.47 17.31
CA PRO A 271 19.12 -6.28 17.31
C PRO A 271 17.93 -5.49 17.88
N ALA A 272 16.70 -5.78 17.47
CA ALA A 272 15.49 -5.08 17.97
C ALA A 272 14.92 -5.73 19.25
N LEU A 273 15.56 -5.51 20.41
CA LEU A 273 15.20 -6.09 21.72
C LEU A 273 14.49 -5.08 22.66
N GLY A 274 13.99 -3.96 22.13
CA GLY A 274 13.32 -2.91 22.91
C GLY A 274 14.25 -1.86 23.52
N GLN A 275 15.52 -1.80 23.10
CA GLN A 275 16.48 -0.77 23.53
C GLN A 275 16.17 0.63 22.97
N THR A 276 15.45 0.70 21.87
CA THR A 276 14.86 1.94 21.32
C THR A 276 13.58 2.21 22.11
N LYS A 277 13.60 3.25 22.97
CA LYS A 277 12.43 3.66 23.76
C LYS A 277 11.35 4.22 22.83
N ILE A 278 10.59 3.34 22.19
CA ILE A 278 9.24 3.64 21.75
C ILE A 278 8.32 3.15 22.85
N THR A 279 7.50 4.06 23.37
CA THR A 279 6.37 3.78 24.25
C THR A 279 5.40 2.85 23.53
N THR A 280 5.69 1.56 23.47
CA THR A 280 4.69 0.55 23.18
C THR A 280 3.87 0.36 24.45
N SER A 281 2.84 1.20 24.61
CA SER A 281 1.66 0.84 25.39
C SER A 281 0.93 -0.31 24.68
N SER A 282 1.57 -1.48 24.61
CA SER A 282 0.92 -2.76 24.35
C SER A 282 0.95 -3.57 25.63
N THR A 283 0.46 -2.99 26.72
CA THR A 283 -0.20 -3.76 27.76
C THR A 283 -1.55 -4.15 27.17
N THR A 284 -1.59 -5.28 26.48
CA THR A 284 -2.85 -5.98 26.19
C THR A 284 -3.43 -6.41 27.53
N SER A 285 -4.21 -5.52 28.14
CA SER A 285 -5.14 -5.83 29.21
C SER A 285 -6.13 -6.85 28.67
N GLN A 286 -5.81 -8.13 28.90
CA GLN A 286 -6.75 -9.22 28.73
C GLN A 286 -7.86 -9.07 29.77
N THR A 287 -8.98 -8.51 29.35
CA THR A 287 -10.27 -8.82 29.96
C THR A 287 -10.89 -9.98 29.18
N PRO A 288 -11.09 -11.15 29.81
CA PRO A 288 -11.63 -12.32 29.14
C PRO A 288 -13.14 -12.13 28.90
N PHE A 289 -13.54 -12.05 27.64
CA PHE A 289 -14.92 -12.33 27.25
C PHE A 289 -15.02 -13.79 26.81
N SER A 290 -15.96 -14.48 27.43
CA SER A 290 -16.19 -15.92 27.41
C SER A 290 -16.77 -16.46 26.10
N ALA A 291 -16.35 -17.71 25.80
CA ALA A 291 -16.99 -18.74 24.96
C ALA A 291 -16.74 -18.73 23.44
N ALA A 292 -15.67 -19.47 23.07
CA ALA A 292 -15.69 -20.54 22.06
C ALA A 292 -15.81 -20.26 20.55
N ASN A 293 -15.42 -19.10 20.01
CA ASN A 293 -15.40 -18.92 18.54
C ASN A 293 -14.03 -18.45 18.02
N ASN A 294 -13.47 -19.17 17.04
CA ASN A 294 -12.26 -18.75 16.34
C ASN A 294 -12.59 -17.60 15.38
N CYS A 295 -11.71 -16.62 15.30
CA CYS A 295 -11.89 -15.45 14.45
C CYS A 295 -10.55 -14.85 14.01
N LYS A 296 -10.47 -14.53 12.72
CA LYS A 296 -9.32 -13.86 12.11
C LYS A 296 -9.75 -12.76 11.14
N GLU A 297 -9.06 -11.64 11.22
CA GLU A 297 -9.21 -10.53 10.28
C GLU A 297 -8.18 -10.66 9.16
N ILE A 298 -8.64 -10.58 7.91
CA ILE A 298 -7.85 -10.68 6.69
C ILE A 298 -8.20 -9.50 5.76
N LEU A 299 -7.35 -9.24 4.76
CA LEU A 299 -7.48 -8.07 3.87
C LEU A 299 -7.49 -6.73 4.64
N ASP A 300 -6.45 -6.47 5.44
CA ASP A 300 -6.33 -5.23 6.22
C ASP A 300 -7.58 -4.93 7.10
N LYS A 301 -8.16 -5.98 7.70
CA LYS A 301 -9.38 -5.96 8.53
C LYS A 301 -10.67 -5.62 7.80
N ARG A 302 -10.67 -5.67 6.47
CA ARG A 302 -11.87 -5.48 5.63
C ARG A 302 -12.73 -6.74 5.56
N LEU A 303 -12.14 -7.92 5.77
CA LEU A 303 -12.84 -9.19 5.85
C LEU A 303 -12.57 -9.85 7.21
N GLN A 304 -13.65 -10.22 7.90
CA GLN A 304 -13.59 -11.00 9.12
C GLN A 304 -14.08 -12.41 8.85
N VAL A 305 -13.26 -13.38 9.21
CA VAL A 305 -13.55 -14.82 9.06
C VAL A 305 -13.67 -15.44 10.43
N ARG A 306 -14.84 -16.01 10.73
CA ARG A 306 -15.06 -16.88 11.89
C ARG A 306 -15.25 -18.31 11.44
N TRP A 307 -14.71 -19.26 12.19
CA TRP A 307 -14.91 -20.68 11.89
C TRP A 307 -15.15 -21.49 13.17
N GLU A 308 -15.94 -22.55 13.00
CA GLU A 308 -16.28 -23.51 14.04
C GLU A 308 -16.41 -24.91 13.41
N LEU A 309 -15.89 -25.94 14.08
CA LEU A 309 -16.05 -27.33 13.65
C LEU A 309 -17.38 -27.89 14.16
N GLN A 310 -18.15 -28.49 13.26
CA GLN A 310 -19.42 -29.17 13.55
C GLN A 310 -19.38 -30.59 12.99
N GLY A 311 -18.83 -31.52 13.79
CA GLY A 311 -18.67 -32.91 13.36
C GLY A 311 -17.68 -33.04 12.20
N ASP A 312 -18.18 -33.47 11.05
CA ASP A 312 -17.48 -33.65 9.77
C ASP A 312 -17.56 -32.42 8.85
N HIS A 313 -18.15 -31.33 9.32
CA HIS A 313 -18.25 -30.06 8.60
C HIS A 313 -17.52 -28.93 9.33
N VAL A 314 -17.12 -27.91 8.58
CA VAL A 314 -16.74 -26.60 9.11
C VAL A 314 -17.82 -25.57 8.78
N GLN A 315 -18.23 -24.80 9.77
CA GLN A 315 -19.09 -23.64 9.59
C GLN A 315 -18.22 -22.39 9.53
N ILE A 316 -18.32 -21.63 8.44
CA ILE A 316 -17.56 -20.40 8.21
C ILE A 316 -18.54 -19.23 8.15
N THR A 317 -18.23 -18.16 8.89
CA THR A 317 -18.95 -16.89 8.82
C THR A 317 -18.03 -15.81 8.30
N LEU A 318 -18.39 -15.26 7.14
CA LEU A 318 -17.71 -14.13 6.52
C LEU A 318 -18.48 -12.85 6.85
N SER A 319 -17.78 -11.83 7.33
CA SER A 319 -18.36 -10.50 7.54
C SER A 319 -17.50 -9.45 6.85
N ALA A 320 -18.10 -8.64 5.99
CA ALA A 320 -17.43 -7.56 5.28
C ALA A 320 -18.43 -6.47 4.87
N ARG A 321 -17.94 -5.27 4.62
CA ARG A 321 -18.74 -4.20 4.00
C ARG A 321 -18.75 -4.42 2.49
N LEU A 322 -19.84 -4.97 1.95
CA LEU A 322 -19.99 -5.22 0.52
C LEU A 322 -20.84 -4.13 -0.15
N ARG A 323 -20.40 -3.69 -1.33
CA ARG A 323 -21.17 -2.84 -2.23
C ARG A 323 -22.21 -3.67 -3.00
N LYS A 324 -23.12 -2.99 -3.70
CA LYS A 324 -24.09 -3.67 -4.57
C LYS A 324 -23.36 -4.44 -5.69
N GLU A 325 -23.80 -5.66 -5.99
CA GLU A 325 -23.20 -6.54 -7.01
C GLU A 325 -21.72 -6.88 -6.76
N GLN A 326 -21.28 -6.88 -5.49
CA GLN A 326 -19.93 -7.28 -5.09
C GLN A 326 -19.94 -8.65 -4.40
N TYR A 327 -18.93 -9.46 -4.66
CA TYR A 327 -18.66 -10.70 -3.95
C TYR A 327 -17.52 -10.57 -2.95
N MET A 328 -17.52 -11.45 -1.95
CA MET A 328 -16.35 -11.82 -1.15
C MET A 328 -16.06 -13.29 -1.35
N ALA A 329 -14.80 -13.64 -1.55
CA ALA A 329 -14.35 -15.01 -1.71
C ALA A 329 -13.41 -15.39 -0.57
N PHE A 330 -13.49 -16.64 -0.11
CA PHE A 330 -12.61 -17.18 0.92
C PHE A 330 -12.41 -18.70 0.73
N GLY A 331 -11.17 -19.17 0.87
CA GLY A 331 -10.89 -20.60 0.84
C GLY A 331 -9.41 -20.96 0.93
N LEU A 332 -9.09 -22.20 0.59
CA LEU A 332 -7.73 -22.74 0.68
C LEU A 332 -6.86 -22.27 -0.47
N SER A 333 -5.64 -21.85 -0.16
CA SER A 333 -4.66 -21.40 -1.15
C SER A 333 -4.28 -22.54 -2.10
N GLY A 334 -3.97 -22.18 -3.34
CA GLY A 334 -3.41 -23.08 -4.35
C GLY A 334 -2.09 -23.73 -3.93
N ALA A 335 -1.32 -23.06 -3.09
CA ALA A 335 -0.04 -23.51 -2.58
C ALA A 335 0.12 -23.17 -1.09
N GLU A 336 0.84 -24.01 -0.35
CA GLU A 336 1.20 -23.73 1.05
C GLU A 336 2.35 -22.71 1.15
N GLY A 337 2.30 -21.85 2.17
CA GLY A 337 3.33 -20.84 2.48
C GLY A 337 3.26 -19.56 1.66
N ARG A 338 2.24 -19.41 0.79
CA ARG A 338 2.00 -18.20 -0.02
C ARG A 338 0.56 -18.14 -0.52
N PRO A 339 0.00 -16.93 -0.76
CA PRO A 339 -1.26 -16.81 -1.47
C PRO A 339 -1.08 -17.21 -2.94
N ALA A 340 -1.87 -18.18 -3.41
CA ALA A 340 -1.87 -18.63 -4.79
C ALA A 340 -3.30 -18.90 -5.26
N MET A 341 -3.73 -18.22 -6.32
CA MET A 341 -5.06 -18.46 -6.91
C MET A 341 -5.12 -19.74 -7.73
N LEU A 342 -4.07 -20.04 -8.51
CA LEU A 342 -4.05 -21.25 -9.35
C LEU A 342 -4.07 -22.51 -8.48
N GLY A 343 -5.06 -23.37 -8.72
CA GLY A 343 -5.31 -24.57 -7.94
C GLY A 343 -5.90 -24.30 -6.56
N ALA A 344 -6.43 -23.09 -6.31
CA ALA A 344 -7.17 -22.79 -5.09
C ALA A 344 -8.60 -23.30 -5.18
N ASP A 345 -9.15 -23.57 -4.00
CA ASP A 345 -10.51 -24.01 -3.76
C ASP A 345 -11.15 -22.98 -2.83
N VAL A 346 -12.11 -22.23 -3.36
CA VAL A 346 -12.67 -21.05 -2.71
C VAL A 346 -14.19 -21.02 -2.81
N VAL A 347 -14.82 -20.53 -1.74
CA VAL A 347 -16.25 -20.23 -1.75
C VAL A 347 -16.44 -18.75 -2.07
N VAL A 348 -17.23 -18.46 -3.10
CA VAL A 348 -17.66 -17.11 -3.46
C VAL A 348 -19.02 -16.85 -2.81
N ALA A 349 -19.08 -15.83 -1.95
CA ALA A 349 -20.28 -15.41 -1.23
C ALA A 349 -20.67 -13.98 -1.62
N TYR A 350 -21.97 -13.75 -1.85
CA TYR A 350 -22.49 -12.43 -2.19
C TYR A 350 -23.95 -12.27 -1.77
N TRP A 351 -24.43 -11.02 -1.78
CA TRP A 351 -25.84 -10.71 -1.56
C TRP A 351 -26.54 -10.51 -2.91
N ASP A 352 -27.51 -11.36 -3.24
CA ASP A 352 -28.30 -11.21 -4.46
C ASP A 352 -29.33 -10.11 -4.28
N SER A 353 -29.12 -8.98 -4.94
CA SER A 353 -29.98 -7.80 -4.84
C SER A 353 -31.39 -8.02 -5.42
N ARG A 354 -31.57 -9.01 -6.31
CA ARG A 354 -32.87 -9.29 -6.94
C ARG A 354 -33.77 -10.13 -6.05
N SER A 355 -33.20 -11.14 -5.41
CA SER A 355 -33.92 -12.04 -4.50
C SER A 355 -33.83 -11.61 -3.03
N ASN A 356 -32.97 -10.62 -2.74
CA ASN A 356 -32.65 -10.14 -1.40
C ASN A 356 -32.26 -11.26 -0.43
N GLN A 357 -31.42 -12.19 -0.92
CA GLN A 357 -30.96 -13.37 -0.18
C GLN A 357 -29.44 -13.55 -0.32
N PRO A 358 -28.77 -14.11 0.70
CA PRO A 358 -27.38 -14.51 0.59
C PRO A 358 -27.23 -15.68 -0.38
N ARG A 359 -26.17 -15.64 -1.19
CA ARG A 359 -25.75 -16.72 -2.08
C ARG A 359 -24.31 -17.11 -1.76
N VAL A 360 -24.03 -18.41 -1.80
CA VAL A 360 -22.68 -18.95 -1.77
C VAL A 360 -22.56 -19.98 -2.89
N SER A 361 -21.38 -20.08 -3.48
CA SER A 361 -21.08 -21.06 -4.52
C SER A 361 -19.62 -21.46 -4.42
N ASP A 362 -19.37 -22.74 -4.56
CA ASP A 362 -18.01 -23.30 -4.55
C ASP A 362 -17.34 -23.12 -5.91
N TYR A 363 -16.06 -22.78 -5.87
CA TYR A 363 -15.26 -22.44 -7.04
C TYR A 363 -13.90 -23.14 -7.02
N THR A 364 -13.62 -23.82 -8.11
CA THR A 364 -12.29 -24.29 -8.49
C THR A 364 -11.62 -23.27 -9.42
N ILE A 365 -10.38 -22.91 -9.09
CA ILE A 365 -9.58 -22.00 -9.92
C ILE A 365 -8.51 -22.78 -10.68
N THR A 366 -8.72 -22.94 -11.99
CA THR A 366 -7.74 -23.61 -12.87
C THR A 366 -6.82 -22.61 -13.57
N HIS A 367 -7.33 -21.41 -13.90
CA HIS A 367 -6.62 -20.36 -14.64
C HIS A 367 -7.00 -18.96 -14.14
N LEU A 368 -6.15 -17.95 -14.38
CA LEU A 368 -6.38 -16.54 -14.00
C LEU A 368 -7.28 -15.79 -15.01
N ALA A 369 -8.28 -16.48 -15.57
CA ALA A 369 -9.22 -15.94 -16.53
C ALA A 369 -10.67 -16.20 -16.06
N GLN A 370 -11.62 -15.45 -16.61
CA GLN A 370 -13.04 -15.67 -16.35
C GLN A 370 -13.47 -17.07 -16.82
N CYS A 371 -14.44 -17.69 -16.14
CA CYS A 371 -14.94 -19.00 -16.50
C CYS A 371 -15.52 -19.07 -17.91
N ASP A 372 -14.87 -19.82 -18.80
CA ASP A 372 -15.38 -20.12 -20.14
C ASP A 372 -16.37 -21.31 -20.13
N GLY A 373 -16.35 -22.12 -19.07
CA GLY A 373 -17.17 -23.33 -18.90
C GLY A 373 -16.36 -24.61 -18.76
N GLU A 374 -15.06 -24.56 -19.04
CA GLU A 374 -14.11 -25.66 -18.87
C GLU A 374 -12.89 -25.23 -18.04
N LEU A 375 -12.40 -24.01 -18.24
CA LEU A 375 -11.21 -23.42 -17.62
C LEU A 375 -11.48 -22.00 -17.07
N GLY A 376 -10.64 -21.56 -16.15
CA GLY A 376 -10.75 -20.26 -15.48
C GLY A 376 -11.12 -20.35 -14.01
N VAL A 377 -11.71 -19.27 -13.49
CA VAL A 377 -12.31 -19.16 -12.15
C VAL A 377 -13.78 -19.57 -12.25
N CYS A 378 -14.07 -20.86 -12.10
CA CYS A 378 -15.38 -21.44 -12.40
C CYS A 378 -16.12 -21.92 -11.15
N PRO A 379 -17.44 -21.73 -11.07
CA PRO A 379 -18.27 -22.48 -10.13
C PRO A 379 -18.16 -23.98 -10.45
N ASP A 380 -18.08 -24.82 -9.42
CA ASP A 380 -17.86 -26.25 -9.59
C ASP A 380 -18.97 -26.94 -10.38
N LEU A 381 -20.21 -26.48 -10.21
CA LEU A 381 -21.38 -26.91 -11.00
C LEU A 381 -21.19 -26.73 -12.51
N ARG A 382 -20.42 -25.73 -12.96
CA ARG A 382 -20.13 -25.53 -14.40
C ARG A 382 -19.15 -26.55 -14.94
N LEU A 383 -18.28 -27.08 -14.09
CA LEU A 383 -17.30 -28.11 -14.42
C LEU A 383 -17.85 -29.53 -14.18
N GLY A 384 -19.16 -29.69 -13.93
CA GLY A 384 -19.80 -30.96 -13.59
C GLY A 384 -19.42 -31.50 -12.20
N GLY A 385 -18.97 -30.63 -11.28
CA GLY A 385 -18.75 -30.94 -9.87
C GLY A 385 -19.99 -30.66 -9.03
N SER A 386 -19.89 -30.89 -7.73
CA SER A 386 -20.95 -30.54 -6.79
C SER A 386 -20.75 -29.13 -6.22
N ASN A 387 -21.67 -28.63 -5.40
CA ASN A 387 -21.47 -27.38 -4.68
C ASN A 387 -21.44 -27.69 -3.19
N ASP A 388 -20.24 -27.72 -2.62
CA ASP A 388 -20.02 -28.18 -1.24
C ASP A 388 -20.27 -27.07 -0.20
N ALA A 389 -20.54 -25.85 -0.65
CA ALA A 389 -20.93 -24.73 0.19
C ALA A 389 -22.46 -24.61 0.33
N VAL A 390 -22.97 -24.75 1.55
CA VAL A 390 -24.41 -24.58 1.86
C VAL A 390 -24.61 -23.38 2.77
N VAL A 391 -25.44 -22.41 2.35
CA VAL A 391 -25.83 -21.26 3.17
C VAL A 391 -26.54 -21.73 4.44
N VAL A 392 -26.11 -21.22 5.60
CA VAL A 392 -26.78 -21.40 6.89
C VAL A 392 -27.58 -20.16 7.25
N SER A 393 -26.98 -18.97 7.13
CA SER A 393 -27.66 -17.70 7.37
C SER A 393 -26.98 -16.54 6.65
N GLY A 394 -27.67 -15.42 6.52
CA GLY A 394 -27.06 -14.17 6.06
C GLY A 394 -27.85 -12.96 6.51
N SER A 395 -27.17 -11.85 6.74
CA SER A 395 -27.78 -10.58 7.16
C SER A 395 -26.99 -9.39 6.65
N GLN A 396 -27.69 -8.27 6.43
CA GLN A 396 -27.09 -6.98 6.16
C GLN A 396 -27.50 -5.99 7.24
N LYS A 397 -26.56 -5.50 8.04
CA LYS A 397 -26.81 -4.53 9.11
C LYS A 397 -25.72 -3.48 9.16
N GLY A 398 -26.09 -2.20 9.14
CA GLY A 398 -25.12 -1.10 9.24
C GLY A 398 -24.08 -1.05 8.11
N GLY A 399 -24.46 -1.48 6.90
CA GLY A 399 -23.56 -1.57 5.74
C GLY A 399 -22.61 -2.79 5.77
N VAL A 400 -22.69 -3.63 6.79
CA VAL A 400 -21.94 -4.89 6.88
C VAL A 400 -22.83 -6.03 6.38
N THR A 401 -22.31 -6.80 5.43
CA THR A 401 -22.90 -8.06 4.98
C THR A 401 -22.20 -9.21 5.70
N THR A 402 -22.98 -10.00 6.43
CA THR A 402 -22.52 -11.20 7.13
C THR A 402 -23.20 -12.41 6.49
N ILE A 403 -22.42 -13.38 6.00
CA ILE A 403 -22.91 -14.62 5.40
C ILE A 403 -22.23 -15.79 6.10
N THR A 404 -23.03 -16.72 6.60
CA THR A 404 -22.58 -17.98 7.21
C THR A 404 -22.94 -19.14 6.30
N TYR A 405 -21.96 -19.99 6.01
CA TYR A 405 -22.14 -21.22 5.26
C TYR A 405 -21.41 -22.37 5.94
N ARG A 406 -21.75 -23.60 5.55
CA ARG A 406 -21.07 -24.82 5.98
C ARG A 406 -20.52 -25.58 4.77
N ARG A 407 -19.35 -26.20 4.91
CA ARG A 407 -18.80 -27.16 3.94
C ARG A 407 -18.18 -28.38 4.62
N PRO A 408 -18.09 -29.55 3.96
CA PRO A 408 -17.40 -30.74 4.49
C PRO A 408 -15.91 -30.48 4.73
N LEU A 409 -15.33 -31.22 5.68
CA LEU A 409 -13.88 -31.23 5.89
C LEU A 409 -13.16 -32.06 4.83
N ALA A 410 -13.73 -33.19 4.44
CA ALA A 410 -13.21 -34.04 3.37
C ALA A 410 -13.44 -33.39 2.01
N ALA A 411 -12.48 -33.53 1.10
CA ALA A 411 -12.67 -33.18 -0.30
C ALA A 411 -13.70 -34.13 -0.95
N SER A 412 -14.85 -33.60 -1.38
CA SER A 412 -15.88 -34.36 -2.07
C SER A 412 -15.36 -34.84 -3.44
N GLU A 413 -14.67 -33.95 -4.14
CA GLU A 413 -14.01 -34.20 -5.42
C GLU A 413 -12.50 -33.88 -5.35
N PRO A 414 -11.60 -34.86 -5.14
CA PRO A 414 -10.16 -34.63 -4.90
C PRO A 414 -9.36 -33.90 -5.99
N VAL A 415 -9.95 -33.70 -7.17
CA VAL A 415 -9.33 -32.97 -8.30
C VAL A 415 -9.69 -31.48 -8.27
N LYS A 416 -10.79 -31.13 -7.61
CA LYS A 416 -11.40 -29.80 -7.57
C LYS A 416 -11.32 -29.21 -6.16
N ASP A 417 -11.63 -30.05 -5.18
CA ASP A 417 -11.66 -29.70 -3.77
C ASP A 417 -10.36 -30.04 -3.05
N LYS A 418 -10.10 -29.26 -2.01
CA LYS A 418 -9.05 -29.47 -1.04
C LYS A 418 -9.62 -29.85 0.32
N GLU A 419 -8.96 -30.81 0.95
CA GLU A 419 -9.30 -31.26 2.29
C GLU A 419 -8.93 -30.20 3.34
N ILE A 420 -9.85 -29.93 4.26
CA ILE A 420 -9.63 -29.05 5.41
C ILE A 420 -9.07 -29.87 6.57
N LEU A 421 -7.77 -29.71 6.81
CA LEU A 421 -7.05 -30.39 7.87
C LEU A 421 -7.21 -29.65 9.20
N THR A 422 -7.52 -30.42 10.25
CA THR A 422 -7.67 -29.92 11.65
C THR A 422 -6.42 -30.16 12.50
N THR A 423 -5.40 -30.82 11.95
CA THR A 423 -4.18 -31.20 12.68
C THR A 423 -3.00 -30.25 12.44
N ARG A 424 -3.13 -29.32 11.47
CA ARG A 424 -2.09 -28.35 11.12
C ARG A 424 -2.72 -27.07 10.55
N SER A 425 -1.96 -25.98 10.59
CA SER A 425 -2.33 -24.75 9.88
C SER A 425 -2.23 -24.93 8.37
N GLN A 426 -3.16 -24.33 7.63
CA GLN A 426 -3.20 -24.31 6.17
C GLN A 426 -3.28 -22.89 5.64
N SER A 427 -2.64 -22.64 4.51
CA SER A 427 -2.63 -21.33 3.85
C SER A 427 -3.99 -21.05 3.21
N VAL A 428 -4.57 -19.87 3.46
CA VAL A 428 -5.85 -19.43 2.91
C VAL A 428 -5.69 -18.22 2.02
N ILE A 429 -6.66 -18.01 1.13
CA ILE A 429 -6.79 -16.81 0.34
C ILE A 429 -8.20 -16.21 0.46
N ALA A 430 -8.28 -14.90 0.25
CA ALA A 430 -9.53 -14.17 0.16
C ALA A 430 -9.45 -13.06 -0.88
N ALA A 431 -10.61 -12.69 -1.41
CA ALA A 431 -10.73 -11.59 -2.36
C ALA A 431 -12.08 -10.86 -2.28
N PHE A 432 -12.13 -9.61 -2.73
CA PHE A 432 -13.37 -8.91 -3.09
C PHE A 432 -13.37 -8.58 -4.58
N GLY A 433 -14.51 -8.70 -5.25
CA GLY A 433 -14.59 -8.31 -6.65
C GLY A 433 -16.02 -8.06 -7.13
N PRO A 434 -16.19 -7.47 -8.31
CA PRO A 434 -17.50 -7.30 -8.91
C PRO A 434 -18.05 -8.62 -9.43
N LEU A 435 -19.37 -8.76 -9.41
CA LEU A 435 -20.08 -9.83 -10.11
C LEU A 435 -20.30 -9.44 -11.58
N ASN A 436 -20.30 -10.45 -12.47
CA ASN A 436 -20.71 -10.26 -13.86
C ASN A 436 -22.25 -10.31 -14.02
N ASN A 437 -22.76 -10.12 -15.24
CA ASN A 437 -24.20 -10.17 -15.53
C ASN A 437 -24.88 -11.52 -15.23
N ARG A 438 -24.09 -12.59 -15.00
CA ARG A 438 -24.57 -13.92 -14.63
C ARG A 438 -24.46 -14.18 -13.11
N TYR A 439 -24.09 -13.18 -12.31
CA TYR A 439 -23.81 -13.32 -10.88
C TYR A 439 -22.66 -14.30 -10.58
N GLU A 440 -21.66 -14.36 -11.47
CA GLU A 440 -20.41 -15.08 -11.24
C GLU A 440 -19.28 -14.07 -10.93
N ALA A 441 -18.25 -14.54 -10.21
CA ALA A 441 -17.06 -13.74 -9.90
C ALA A 441 -16.37 -13.20 -11.16
N ASN A 442 -16.14 -11.88 -11.21
CA ASN A 442 -15.31 -11.20 -12.21
C ASN A 442 -13.95 -10.81 -11.59
N ALA A 443 -13.05 -10.29 -12.42
CA ALA A 443 -11.72 -9.86 -12.03
C ALA A 443 -11.76 -8.84 -10.88
N HIS A 444 -10.97 -9.09 -9.84
CA HIS A 444 -10.81 -8.24 -8.67
C HIS A 444 -9.54 -7.38 -8.77
N SER A 445 -9.51 -6.23 -8.09
CA SER A 445 -8.31 -5.41 -8.00
C SER A 445 -7.20 -6.16 -7.26
N PHE A 446 -5.95 -5.86 -7.57
CA PHE A 446 -4.80 -6.39 -6.84
C PHE A 446 -4.87 -6.05 -5.33
N MET A 447 -5.46 -4.91 -4.97
CA MET A 447 -5.62 -4.45 -3.59
C MET A 447 -6.72 -5.17 -2.80
N ASP A 448 -7.64 -5.81 -3.51
CA ASP A 448 -8.77 -6.54 -2.94
C ASP A 448 -8.48 -8.02 -2.75
N THR A 449 -7.20 -8.42 -2.63
CA THR A 449 -6.78 -9.81 -2.47
C THR A 449 -5.77 -10.01 -1.35
N THR A 450 -5.67 -11.23 -0.81
CA THR A 450 -4.66 -11.58 0.19
C THR A 450 -3.26 -11.55 -0.42
N ARG A 451 -2.40 -10.65 0.09
CA ARG A 451 -1.05 -10.40 -0.44
C ARG A 451 0.06 -11.11 0.32
N THR A 452 -0.16 -11.38 1.60
CA THR A 452 0.77 -12.13 2.46
C THR A 452 0.18 -13.49 2.78
N ASP A 453 1.05 -14.45 3.11
CA ASP A 453 0.59 -15.75 3.57
C ASP A 453 -0.24 -15.61 4.85
N VAL A 454 -1.48 -16.07 4.79
CA VAL A 454 -2.36 -16.14 5.95
C VAL A 454 -2.64 -17.60 6.21
N GLN A 455 -2.24 -18.09 7.37
CA GLN A 455 -2.49 -19.47 7.77
C GLN A 455 -3.58 -19.53 8.84
N LEU A 456 -4.51 -20.47 8.70
CA LEU A 456 -5.53 -20.78 9.70
C LEU A 456 -5.33 -22.21 10.18
N ASP A 457 -5.43 -22.40 11.49
CA ASP A 457 -5.61 -23.72 12.09
C ASP A 457 -7.11 -23.95 12.33
N PHE A 458 -7.72 -24.77 11.47
CA PHE A 458 -9.15 -25.07 11.56
C PHE A 458 -9.50 -25.91 12.81
N GLY A 459 -8.52 -26.59 13.41
CA GLY A 459 -8.69 -27.36 14.65
C GLY A 459 -8.44 -26.57 15.94
N ALA A 460 -7.95 -25.33 15.84
CA ALA A 460 -7.71 -24.48 17.00
C ALA A 460 -8.99 -24.24 17.80
N GLN A 461 -8.85 -24.08 19.12
CA GLN A 461 -9.93 -23.65 20.01
C GLN A 461 -9.56 -22.28 20.57
N SER A 462 -10.44 -21.30 20.43
CA SER A 462 -10.30 -19.92 20.94
C SER A 462 -9.20 -19.06 20.29
N ASP A 463 -8.86 -19.30 19.02
CA ASP A 463 -8.02 -18.40 18.23
C ASP A 463 -8.85 -17.18 17.78
N ASN A 464 -9.06 -16.22 18.68
CA ASN A 464 -9.85 -15.01 18.42
C ASN A 464 -8.94 -13.77 18.38
N THR A 465 -8.51 -13.39 17.19
CA THR A 465 -7.70 -12.19 16.93
C THR A 465 -8.53 -11.00 16.45
N CYS A 466 -9.85 -11.14 16.39
CA CYS A 466 -10.74 -10.12 15.86
C CYS A 466 -11.07 -9.04 16.89
N ILE A 467 -10.89 -7.78 16.48
CA ILE A 467 -11.17 -6.59 17.27
C ILE A 467 -12.37 -5.84 16.69
N GLY A 468 -12.58 -5.91 15.37
CA GLY A 468 -13.67 -5.24 14.65
C GLY A 468 -13.30 -5.01 13.18
N LEU A 469 -14.31 -4.99 12.31
CA LEU A 469 -14.12 -4.61 10.90
C LEU A 469 -13.63 -3.16 10.81
N ALA A 470 -12.70 -2.89 9.89
CA ALA A 470 -12.25 -1.53 9.61
C ALA A 470 -13.47 -0.62 9.32
N GLU A 471 -13.51 0.54 9.98
CA GLU A 471 -14.49 1.57 9.67
C GLU A 471 -14.08 2.24 8.36
N GLU A 472 -14.85 2.01 7.30
CA GLU A 472 -14.86 2.94 6.16
C GLU A 472 -15.79 4.10 6.52
N ASP A 473 -15.22 5.30 6.47
CA ASP A 473 -15.93 6.57 6.63
C ASP A 473 -16.89 6.77 5.45
N ALA A 474 -18.09 6.22 5.57
CA ALA A 474 -19.09 6.12 4.49
C ALA A 474 -19.80 7.44 4.14
N SER A 475 -19.33 8.57 4.64
CA SER A 475 -19.70 9.90 4.13
C SER A 475 -18.43 10.70 3.89
N GLY A 476 -17.72 10.35 2.81
CA GLY A 476 -16.77 11.27 2.23
C GLY A 476 -17.45 12.63 1.97
N PRO A 477 -16.73 13.74 2.11
CA PRO A 477 -17.30 15.05 1.83
C PRO A 477 -17.85 15.15 0.40
N GLU A 478 -18.90 15.94 0.19
CA GLU A 478 -19.43 16.18 -1.16
C GLU A 478 -18.33 16.68 -2.11
N PRO A 479 -18.24 16.15 -3.35
CA PRO A 479 -17.29 16.63 -4.33
C PRO A 479 -17.55 18.08 -4.70
N TRP A 480 -16.50 18.78 -5.12
CA TRP A 480 -16.66 20.10 -5.69
C TRP A 480 -17.47 20.02 -7.00
N PRO A 481 -18.31 21.03 -7.30
CA PRO A 481 -19.08 21.06 -8.53
C PRO A 481 -18.17 20.97 -9.76
N THR A 482 -18.54 20.12 -10.72
CA THR A 482 -17.89 20.05 -12.03
C THR A 482 -17.98 21.41 -12.71
N ARG A 483 -16.85 21.86 -13.27
CA ARG A 483 -16.79 23.14 -14.01
C ARG A 483 -16.97 22.89 -15.49
N VAL A 484 -17.48 23.90 -16.18
CA VAL A 484 -17.76 23.81 -17.62
C VAL A 484 -17.07 24.97 -18.35
N LEU A 485 -16.41 24.66 -19.47
CA LEU A 485 -15.83 25.64 -20.39
C LEU A 485 -16.63 25.66 -21.70
N VAL A 486 -17.26 26.80 -21.99
CA VAL A 486 -18.05 27.05 -23.21
C VAL A 486 -17.54 28.30 -23.91
N GLY A 487 -17.50 28.28 -25.25
CA GLY A 487 -17.16 29.47 -26.06
C GLY A 487 -15.67 29.83 -26.07
N VAL A 488 -14.81 28.97 -25.52
CA VAL A 488 -13.35 29.15 -25.48
C VAL A 488 -12.71 28.43 -26.65
N SER A 489 -11.80 29.09 -27.38
CA SER A 489 -11.04 28.50 -28.50
C SER A 489 -9.61 28.10 -28.15
N ASN A 490 -9.03 28.74 -27.14
CA ASN A 490 -7.66 28.53 -26.69
C ASN A 490 -7.67 28.04 -25.24
N PHE A 491 -7.08 26.87 -25.02
CA PHE A 491 -6.99 26.22 -23.72
C PHE A 491 -5.55 26.14 -23.26
N THR A 492 -5.32 26.26 -21.96
CA THR A 492 -4.03 25.94 -21.32
C THR A 492 -4.22 24.70 -20.47
N ALA A 493 -3.48 23.63 -20.76
CA ALA A 493 -3.52 22.37 -20.04
C ALA A 493 -2.25 22.19 -19.19
N ARG A 494 -2.42 22.17 -17.88
CA ARG A 494 -1.36 22.05 -16.87
C ARG A 494 -1.63 20.87 -15.94
N ILE A 495 -0.61 20.44 -15.22
CA ILE A 495 -0.73 19.41 -14.20
C ILE A 495 -0.99 20.09 -12.85
N GLY A 496 -1.67 19.41 -11.95
CA GLY A 496 -1.90 19.89 -10.59
C GLY A 496 -2.48 18.78 -9.73
N PRO A 497 -2.75 19.01 -8.44
CA PRO A 497 -3.10 17.94 -7.52
C PRO A 497 -4.57 17.55 -7.70
N ALA A 498 -4.89 16.30 -7.42
CA ALA A 498 -6.20 15.72 -7.69
C ALA A 498 -7.35 16.29 -6.85
N GLY A 499 -7.07 16.97 -5.72
CA GLY A 499 -8.08 17.51 -4.82
C GLY A 499 -8.68 16.50 -3.84
N GLY A 500 -7.96 15.41 -3.55
CA GLY A 500 -8.33 14.40 -2.54
C GLY A 500 -9.75 13.85 -2.70
N LYS A 501 -10.45 13.64 -1.57
CA LYS A 501 -11.83 13.10 -1.57
C LYS A 501 -12.91 14.12 -1.96
N ARG A 502 -12.56 15.29 -2.48
CA ARG A 502 -13.51 16.28 -3.06
C ARG A 502 -13.28 16.55 -4.55
N GLY A 503 -12.14 16.13 -5.10
CA GLY A 503 -11.72 16.47 -6.46
C GLY A 503 -11.95 15.37 -7.48
N TYR A 504 -10.91 14.98 -8.21
CA TYR A 504 -10.97 14.12 -9.40
C TYR A 504 -11.84 12.87 -9.21
N THR A 505 -11.46 11.98 -8.29
CA THR A 505 -12.11 10.67 -8.12
C THR A 505 -13.62 10.80 -7.88
N PRO A 506 -14.12 11.53 -6.85
CA PRO A 506 -15.55 11.65 -6.62
C PRO A 506 -16.31 12.45 -7.69
N ILE A 507 -15.65 13.41 -8.38
CA ILE A 507 -16.24 14.09 -9.55
C ILE A 507 -16.46 13.07 -10.68
N THR A 508 -15.48 12.19 -10.91
CA THR A 508 -15.60 11.13 -11.92
C THR A 508 -16.55 10.00 -11.50
N ASP A 509 -16.76 9.79 -10.19
CA ASP A 509 -17.69 8.80 -9.62
C ASP A 509 -19.18 9.19 -9.79
N ASN A 510 -19.53 10.47 -9.55
CA ASN A 510 -20.92 10.90 -9.38
C ASN A 510 -21.83 10.74 -10.61
N GLU A 511 -21.27 10.69 -11.83
CA GLU A 511 -22.06 10.50 -13.05
C GLU A 511 -22.22 9.03 -13.48
N ILE A 512 -21.58 8.07 -12.82
CA ILE A 512 -21.80 6.64 -13.12
C ILE A 512 -22.97 6.04 -12.32
N SER A 513 -23.88 6.92 -11.93
CA SER A 513 -25.21 6.59 -11.43
C SER A 513 -26.18 6.16 -12.56
N SER A 514 -25.85 6.46 -13.82
CA SER A 514 -26.74 6.22 -14.98
C SER A 514 -26.30 5.13 -15.96
N GLY A 515 -25.29 4.32 -15.59
CA GLY A 515 -25.00 3.07 -16.28
C GLY A 515 -23.58 2.97 -16.83
N PHE A 516 -22.96 1.83 -16.54
CA PHE A 516 -21.78 1.28 -17.22
C PHE A 516 -20.41 1.87 -16.84
N LEU A 517 -20.03 1.80 -15.54
CA LEU A 517 -18.67 1.61 -14.97
C LEU A 517 -18.70 1.74 -13.43
N THR A 518 -18.41 0.69 -12.65
CA THR A 518 -18.66 0.65 -11.18
C THR A 518 -17.49 1.10 -10.28
N PHE A 519 -16.56 1.88 -10.83
CA PHE A 519 -15.45 2.53 -10.13
C PHE A 519 -15.21 3.88 -10.81
N GLY A 520 -15.25 5.00 -10.08
CA GLY A 520 -14.65 6.24 -10.57
C GLY A 520 -13.18 6.01 -10.85
N HIS A 521 -12.67 6.76 -11.80
CA HIS A 521 -11.27 6.68 -12.16
C HIS A 521 -10.48 7.09 -10.92
N PRO A 522 -9.70 6.18 -10.30
CA PRO A 522 -8.79 6.63 -9.27
C PRO A 522 -7.94 7.75 -9.93
N SER A 523 -7.47 8.72 -9.15
CA SER A 523 -6.53 9.74 -9.65
C SER A 523 -5.09 9.43 -9.27
N TRP A 524 -4.10 9.75 -10.11
CA TRP A 524 -2.66 9.60 -9.80
C TRP A 524 -2.14 10.48 -8.63
N GLY A 525 -3.05 11.11 -7.87
CA GLY A 525 -2.74 12.24 -6.99
C GLY A 525 -2.52 13.55 -7.75
N ILE A 526 -2.52 13.48 -9.08
CA ILE A 526 -2.48 14.61 -10.01
C ILE A 526 -3.63 14.51 -11.03
N ALA A 527 -4.01 15.64 -11.59
CA ALA A 527 -5.09 15.81 -12.56
C ALA A 527 -4.76 16.91 -13.57
N TRP A 528 -5.46 16.91 -14.70
CA TRP A 528 -5.39 18.02 -15.65
C TRP A 528 -6.14 19.25 -15.13
N TYR A 529 -5.45 20.38 -15.17
CA TYR A 529 -6.01 21.70 -14.96
C TYR A 529 -6.12 22.39 -16.31
N ILE A 530 -7.35 22.61 -16.78
CA ILE A 530 -7.62 23.29 -18.04
C ILE A 530 -8.11 24.70 -17.73
N ASN A 531 -7.39 25.72 -18.20
CA ASN A 531 -7.61 27.12 -17.84
C ASN A 531 -7.71 27.32 -16.31
N ASP A 532 -6.82 26.66 -15.58
CA ASP A 532 -6.71 26.70 -14.12
C ASP A 532 -7.93 26.13 -13.36
N LEU A 533 -8.75 25.35 -14.05
CA LEU A 533 -9.88 24.60 -13.48
C LEU A 533 -9.52 23.12 -13.38
N LEU A 534 -9.82 22.49 -12.25
CA LEU A 534 -9.67 21.04 -12.07
C LEU A 534 -10.67 20.30 -12.97
N ILE A 535 -10.15 19.55 -13.94
CA ILE A 535 -10.89 18.70 -14.89
C ILE A 535 -12.26 19.23 -15.37
N PRO A 536 -12.33 20.41 -16.00
CA PRO A 536 -13.61 20.95 -16.48
C PRO A 536 -14.12 20.16 -17.69
N GLU A 537 -15.43 20.10 -17.84
CA GLU A 537 -16.07 19.64 -19.07
C GLU A 537 -15.95 20.71 -20.15
N ILE A 538 -15.42 20.33 -21.31
CA ILE A 538 -15.15 21.26 -22.41
C ILE A 538 -16.24 21.10 -23.47
N TYR A 539 -16.85 22.19 -23.91
CA TYR A 539 -17.78 22.17 -25.04
C TYR A 539 -17.13 22.74 -26.30
N VAL A 540 -17.15 21.94 -27.37
CA VAL A 540 -16.59 22.29 -28.68
C VAL A 540 -17.62 22.12 -29.79
N GLU A 541 -17.47 22.88 -30.87
CA GLU A 541 -18.39 22.92 -32.01
C GLU A 541 -17.78 22.17 -33.20
N ARG A 542 -18.60 21.35 -33.88
CA ARG A 542 -18.19 20.68 -35.13
C ARG A 542 -17.81 21.70 -36.21
N GLY A 543 -16.73 21.42 -36.93
CA GLY A 543 -16.19 22.26 -38.00
C GLY A 543 -15.31 23.42 -37.53
N LYS A 544 -15.06 23.57 -36.21
CA LYS A 544 -14.24 24.64 -35.63
C LYS A 544 -12.89 24.12 -35.16
N SER A 545 -11.89 25.00 -35.19
CA SER A 545 -10.52 24.71 -34.74
C SER A 545 -10.27 25.27 -33.34
N TYR A 546 -9.62 24.47 -32.51
CA TYR A 546 -9.28 24.76 -31.12
C TYR A 546 -7.78 24.53 -30.90
N VAL A 547 -7.19 25.28 -29.97
CA VAL A 547 -5.77 25.19 -29.62
C VAL A 547 -5.62 24.84 -28.15
N PHE A 548 -4.87 23.79 -27.83
CA PHE A 548 -4.47 23.46 -26.46
C PHE A 548 -2.97 23.70 -26.30
N LEU A 549 -2.60 24.61 -25.39
CA LEU A 549 -1.23 24.81 -24.95
C LEU A 549 -0.97 23.85 -23.79
N VAL A 550 -0.19 22.81 -24.04
CA VAL A 550 0.04 21.67 -23.16
C VAL A 550 1.37 21.83 -22.44
N GLU A 551 1.31 21.80 -21.12
CA GLU A 551 2.45 21.91 -20.21
C GLU A 551 2.58 20.66 -19.32
N GLY A 552 2.53 19.48 -19.93
CA GLY A 552 2.54 18.17 -19.26
C GLY A 552 3.91 17.52 -19.09
N GLY A 553 4.98 18.17 -19.55
CA GLY A 553 6.36 17.70 -19.47
C GLY A 553 6.88 16.91 -20.68
N ASP A 554 8.19 17.00 -20.88
CA ASP A 554 8.92 16.54 -22.06
C ASP A 554 9.99 15.47 -21.80
N ASP A 555 10.31 15.22 -20.53
CA ASP A 555 11.32 14.25 -20.14
C ASP A 555 10.77 12.81 -20.06
N ARG A 556 10.94 12.05 -21.14
CA ARG A 556 10.55 10.62 -21.22
C ARG A 556 11.26 9.72 -20.21
N THR A 557 12.39 10.15 -19.64
CA THR A 557 13.16 9.36 -18.66
C THR A 557 12.60 9.48 -17.25
N ASN A 558 11.72 10.45 -17.02
CA ASN A 558 11.02 10.66 -15.77
C ASN A 558 9.50 10.49 -15.95
N PRO A 559 8.98 9.25 -15.87
CA PRO A 559 7.55 8.99 -16.03
C PRO A 559 6.65 9.82 -15.11
N ALA A 560 7.13 10.19 -13.91
CA ALA A 560 6.37 10.97 -12.95
C ALA A 560 6.09 12.42 -13.39
N LYS A 561 6.82 12.92 -14.39
CA LYS A 561 6.67 14.28 -14.95
C LYS A 561 6.44 14.28 -16.46
N PHE A 562 6.06 13.14 -17.02
CA PHE A 562 5.86 12.98 -18.46
C PHE A 562 4.40 12.62 -18.74
N HIS A 563 3.61 13.65 -19.05
CA HIS A 563 2.16 13.56 -19.23
C HIS A 563 1.70 14.19 -20.56
N PRO A 564 1.96 13.53 -21.71
CA PRO A 564 1.53 14.08 -23.00
C PRO A 564 0.00 14.04 -23.15
N PHE A 565 -0.58 15.12 -23.67
CA PHE A 565 -2.03 15.30 -23.78
C PHE A 565 -2.60 14.85 -25.14
N TYR A 566 -3.66 14.06 -25.16
CA TYR A 566 -4.28 13.65 -26.42
C TYR A 566 -5.80 13.56 -26.31
N ILE A 567 -6.49 13.54 -27.46
CA ILE A 567 -7.95 13.50 -27.53
C ILE A 567 -8.37 12.20 -28.21
N SER A 568 -9.29 11.46 -27.59
CA SER A 568 -9.80 10.18 -28.09
C SER A 568 -11.22 9.88 -27.65
N ASP A 569 -11.80 8.79 -28.14
CA ASP A 569 -13.12 8.30 -27.70
C ASP A 569 -13.06 7.40 -26.44
N SER A 570 -11.87 7.18 -25.87
CA SER A 570 -11.71 6.37 -24.65
C SER A 570 -11.70 7.22 -23.38
N SER A 571 -12.53 6.84 -22.41
CA SER A 571 -12.56 7.43 -21.07
C SER A 571 -11.36 7.04 -20.18
N GLU A 572 -10.60 6.01 -20.56
CA GLU A 572 -9.53 5.47 -19.71
C GLU A 572 -8.17 6.14 -19.91
N GLY A 573 -7.85 6.66 -21.09
CA GLY A 573 -6.50 7.20 -21.35
C GLY A 573 -5.41 6.14 -21.59
N GLY A 574 -4.15 6.51 -21.36
CA GLY A 574 -2.96 5.65 -21.38
C GLY A 574 -2.68 4.87 -22.67
N PHE A 575 -2.96 5.48 -23.83
CA PHE A 575 -2.78 4.86 -25.15
C PHE A 575 -1.40 4.19 -25.36
N GLY A 576 -0.33 4.84 -24.88
CA GLY A 576 1.04 4.34 -25.01
C GLY A 576 1.35 3.07 -24.21
N GLN A 577 0.53 2.71 -23.23
CA GLN A 577 0.68 1.49 -22.43
C GLN A 577 -0.16 0.32 -22.95
N LYS A 578 -1.11 0.59 -23.86
CA LYS A 578 -2.03 -0.43 -24.39
C LYS A 578 -1.34 -1.33 -25.42
N LYS A 579 -1.82 -2.58 -25.52
CA LYS A 579 -1.41 -3.50 -26.59
C LYS A 579 -1.95 -3.01 -27.94
N GLU A 580 -1.31 -3.40 -29.03
CA GLU A 580 -1.70 -3.00 -30.39
C GLU A 580 -3.18 -3.31 -30.70
N GLU A 581 -3.68 -4.46 -30.26
CA GLU A 581 -5.08 -4.86 -30.41
C GLU A 581 -6.06 -3.90 -29.72
N ASP A 582 -5.69 -3.37 -28.56
CA ASP A 582 -6.51 -2.44 -27.78
C ASP A 582 -6.37 -1.01 -28.29
N GLN A 583 -5.18 -0.63 -28.76
CA GLN A 583 -4.96 0.63 -29.47
C GLN A 583 -5.84 0.74 -30.72
N ARG A 584 -5.99 -0.35 -31.48
CA ARG A 584 -6.85 -0.40 -32.68
C ARG A 584 -8.35 -0.25 -32.39
N LYS A 585 -8.79 -0.52 -31.15
CA LYS A 585 -10.19 -0.33 -30.72
C LYS A 585 -10.51 1.13 -30.38
N GLN A 586 -9.49 1.96 -30.20
CA GLN A 586 -9.62 3.34 -29.77
C GLN A 586 -9.36 4.30 -30.94
N ARG A 587 -10.25 5.27 -31.13
CA ARG A 587 -10.07 6.30 -32.15
C ARG A 587 -9.43 7.53 -31.54
N VAL A 588 -8.27 7.91 -32.07
CA VAL A 588 -7.57 9.14 -31.68
C VAL A 588 -7.96 10.27 -32.63
N PHE A 589 -8.32 11.42 -32.07
CA PHE A 589 -8.70 12.62 -32.83
C PHE A 589 -7.58 13.66 -32.91
N ALA A 590 -6.69 13.70 -31.89
CA ALA A 590 -5.60 14.66 -31.82
C ALA A 590 -4.51 14.20 -30.82
N GLY A 591 -3.26 14.61 -31.02
CA GLY A 591 -2.17 14.43 -30.04
C GLY A 591 -1.32 13.16 -30.16
N VAL A 592 -1.58 12.31 -31.16
CA VAL A 592 -0.77 11.11 -31.47
C VAL A 592 -0.41 11.09 -32.95
N ALA A 593 0.84 10.76 -33.26
CA ALA A 593 1.31 10.49 -34.61
C ALA A 593 1.95 9.09 -34.66
N TYR A 594 2.16 8.57 -35.86
CA TYR A 594 2.78 7.26 -36.09
C TYR A 594 4.10 7.47 -36.83
N ASP A 595 5.13 6.71 -36.46
CA ASP A 595 6.38 6.70 -37.19
C ASP A 595 6.31 5.82 -38.45
N ASN A 596 7.42 5.73 -39.18
CA ASN A 596 7.50 4.95 -40.43
C ASN A 596 7.32 3.44 -40.21
N GLU A 597 7.45 2.98 -38.97
CA GLU A 597 7.33 1.58 -38.56
C GLU A 597 5.93 1.27 -38.00
N GLY A 598 5.07 2.30 -37.91
CA GLY A 598 3.70 2.20 -37.42
C GLY A 598 3.58 2.29 -35.89
N TYR A 599 4.64 2.68 -35.16
CA TYR A 599 4.56 2.87 -33.72
C TYR A 599 3.96 4.24 -33.38
N PRO A 600 2.96 4.28 -32.48
CA PRO A 600 2.39 5.54 -32.03
C PRO A 600 3.33 6.28 -31.08
N TYR A 601 3.42 7.59 -31.24
CA TYR A 601 4.11 8.49 -30.33
C TYR A 601 3.29 9.78 -30.11
N PRO A 602 3.39 10.39 -28.92
CA PRO A 602 2.65 11.62 -28.63
C PRO A 602 3.30 12.83 -29.32
N THR A 603 2.48 13.73 -29.86
CA THR A 603 2.97 14.95 -30.54
C THR A 603 2.99 16.18 -29.64
N THR A 604 2.30 16.12 -28.50
CA THR A 604 2.08 17.24 -27.57
C THR A 604 2.96 17.08 -26.34
N VAL A 605 4.24 17.32 -26.54
CA VAL A 605 5.26 17.14 -25.52
C VAL A 605 5.90 18.51 -25.30
N GLY A 606 5.50 19.19 -24.23
CA GLY A 606 5.89 20.56 -23.90
C GLY A 606 6.48 20.65 -22.50
N ARG A 607 6.94 21.84 -22.09
CA ARG A 607 7.50 22.06 -20.75
C ARG A 607 6.59 21.55 -19.64
N TYR A 608 7.15 21.18 -18.49
CA TYR A 608 6.36 20.76 -17.34
C TYR A 608 5.95 21.96 -16.48
N CYS A 609 4.65 22.18 -16.30
CA CYS A 609 4.11 23.10 -15.31
C CYS A 609 3.11 22.39 -14.40
N GLU A 610 3.30 22.54 -13.09
CA GLU A 610 2.47 21.91 -12.07
C GLU A 610 1.98 22.92 -11.05
N TRP A 611 0.68 22.88 -10.74
CA TRP A 611 0.15 23.47 -9.53
C TRP A 611 0.60 22.63 -8.33
N THR A 612 1.46 23.18 -7.49
CA THR A 612 1.98 22.51 -6.28
C THR A 612 1.32 23.10 -5.04
N HIS A 613 1.23 22.31 -3.97
CA HIS A 613 0.74 22.81 -2.68
C HIS A 613 1.76 23.79 -2.07
N LYS A 614 1.29 24.95 -1.59
CA LYS A 614 2.14 25.86 -0.80
C LYS A 614 2.63 25.24 0.52
N SER A 615 1.89 24.26 1.03
CA SER A 615 2.19 23.52 2.26
C SER A 615 1.76 22.05 2.12
N THR A 616 0.90 21.51 2.99
CA THR A 616 0.23 20.22 2.77
C THR A 616 -1.00 20.37 1.91
N ASP A 617 -1.51 19.25 1.41
CA ASP A 617 -2.83 19.22 0.81
C ASP A 617 -3.92 19.67 1.82
N GLN A 618 -4.71 20.67 1.43
CA GLN A 618 -5.78 21.28 2.22
C GLN A 618 -7.17 21.01 1.63
N TRP A 619 -7.31 19.99 0.78
CA TRP A 619 -8.60 19.59 0.20
C TRP A 619 -9.69 19.37 1.26
N ALA A 620 -9.34 18.81 2.41
CA ALA A 620 -10.30 18.50 3.48
C ALA A 620 -10.84 19.76 4.17
N ALA A 621 -10.00 20.80 4.31
CA ALA A 621 -10.36 22.07 4.92
C ALA A 621 -11.09 23.01 3.95
N SER A 622 -10.81 22.87 2.64
CA SER A 622 -11.36 23.73 1.58
C SER A 622 -12.78 23.31 1.21
N LYS A 623 -13.76 24.18 1.44
CA LYS A 623 -15.17 23.87 1.11
C LYS A 623 -15.45 24.07 -0.37
N THR A 624 -14.82 25.07 -0.98
CA THR A 624 -14.94 25.37 -2.41
C THR A 624 -13.62 25.12 -3.13
N PHE A 625 -13.69 24.87 -4.44
CA PHE A 625 -12.48 24.73 -5.27
C PHE A 625 -11.72 26.06 -5.37
N GLU A 626 -12.40 27.21 -5.35
CA GLU A 626 -11.76 28.54 -5.33
C GLU A 626 -10.85 28.72 -4.10
N GLU A 627 -11.32 28.32 -2.91
CA GLU A 627 -10.51 28.32 -1.69
C GLU A 627 -9.32 27.39 -1.82
N TYR A 628 -9.55 26.18 -2.36
CA TYR A 628 -8.49 25.20 -2.59
C TYR A 628 -7.42 25.71 -3.55
N MET A 629 -7.82 26.36 -4.65
CA MET A 629 -6.89 26.92 -5.64
C MET A 629 -5.97 27.99 -5.04
N GLN A 630 -6.43 28.74 -4.03
CA GLN A 630 -5.59 29.71 -3.32
C GLN A 630 -4.48 29.05 -2.49
N THR A 631 -4.64 27.77 -2.13
CA THR A 631 -3.62 26.99 -1.41
C THR A 631 -2.52 26.46 -2.32
N LEU A 632 -2.68 26.59 -3.64
CA LEU A 632 -1.73 26.14 -4.64
C LEU A 632 -0.86 27.28 -5.16
N GLN A 633 0.30 26.94 -5.70
CA GLN A 633 1.19 27.84 -6.44
C GLN A 633 1.62 27.16 -7.74
N LEU A 634 1.83 27.94 -8.80
CA LEU A 634 2.25 27.38 -10.09
C LEU A 634 3.78 27.33 -10.15
N GLU A 635 4.33 26.15 -10.40
CA GLU A 635 5.75 25.93 -10.63
C GLU A 635 5.97 25.41 -12.05
N CYS A 636 6.79 26.10 -12.83
CA CYS A 636 7.09 25.74 -14.22
C CYS A 636 8.59 25.49 -14.37
N GLY A 637 8.93 24.42 -15.09
CA GLY A 637 10.29 24.20 -15.58
C GLY A 637 10.64 25.10 -16.77
N ASP A 638 11.92 25.12 -17.12
CA ASP A 638 12.41 25.81 -18.31
C ASP A 638 11.84 25.17 -19.59
N GLY A 639 11.62 26.00 -20.63
CA GLY A 639 11.14 25.55 -21.94
C GLY A 639 9.86 26.24 -22.39
N GLU A 640 9.28 25.71 -23.47
CA GLU A 640 8.08 26.23 -24.12
C GLU A 640 6.91 25.23 -24.05
N PRO A 641 5.65 25.69 -23.99
CA PRO A 641 4.47 24.83 -24.07
C PRO A 641 4.33 24.20 -25.47
N ALA A 642 3.73 23.02 -25.54
CA ALA A 642 3.41 22.37 -26.82
C ALA A 642 2.00 22.78 -27.28
N ALA A 643 1.86 23.18 -28.54
CA ALA A 643 0.55 23.53 -29.11
C ALA A 643 -0.08 22.32 -29.81
N LEU A 644 -1.27 21.93 -29.36
CA LEU A 644 -2.15 20.99 -30.06
C LEU A 644 -3.24 21.75 -30.80
N ASN A 645 -3.19 21.75 -32.13
CA ASN A 645 -4.26 22.28 -32.97
C ASN A 645 -5.21 21.14 -33.33
N TRP A 646 -6.46 21.23 -32.90
CA TRP A 646 -7.49 20.26 -33.21
C TRP A 646 -8.67 20.91 -33.93
N THR A 647 -8.94 20.45 -35.15
CA THR A 647 -10.16 20.80 -35.88
C THR A 647 -11.19 19.71 -35.68
N VAL A 648 -12.34 20.05 -35.09
CA VAL A 648 -13.40 19.11 -34.78
C VAL A 648 -14.08 18.70 -36.08
N ALA A 649 -13.96 17.43 -36.45
CA ALA A 649 -14.57 16.93 -37.67
C ALA A 649 -16.10 16.74 -37.50
N HIS A 650 -16.84 16.71 -38.60
CA HIS A 650 -18.30 16.58 -38.54
C HIS A 650 -18.74 15.20 -38.01
N GLU A 651 -17.91 14.17 -38.19
CA GLU A 651 -18.12 12.80 -37.75
C GLU A 651 -17.61 12.52 -36.31
N THR A 652 -17.09 13.53 -35.61
CA THR A 652 -16.69 13.39 -34.21
C THR A 652 -17.94 13.09 -33.35
N PRO A 653 -17.91 12.05 -32.48
CA PRO A 653 -19.03 11.72 -31.59
C PRO A 653 -19.36 12.86 -30.63
N ASP A 654 -20.58 12.88 -30.11
CA ASP A 654 -21.04 13.91 -29.15
C ASP A 654 -20.23 13.95 -27.85
N LEU A 655 -19.54 12.86 -27.52
CA LEU A 655 -18.68 12.75 -26.37
C LEU A 655 -17.33 12.15 -26.76
N VAL A 656 -16.27 12.90 -26.49
CA VAL A 656 -14.87 12.44 -26.55
C VAL A 656 -14.17 12.85 -25.27
N TYR A 657 -12.91 12.46 -25.11
CA TYR A 657 -12.16 12.66 -23.88
C TYR A 657 -10.79 13.25 -24.18
N TYR A 658 -10.38 14.23 -23.38
CA TYR A 658 -8.97 14.60 -23.29
C TYR A 658 -8.31 13.75 -22.21
N GLN A 659 -7.13 13.22 -22.50
CA GLN A 659 -6.48 12.21 -21.67
C GLN A 659 -4.95 12.36 -21.70
N CYS A 660 -4.28 11.68 -20.78
CA CYS A 660 -2.84 11.47 -20.82
C CYS A 660 -2.47 10.26 -21.68
N TYR A 661 -1.51 10.43 -22.58
CA TYR A 661 -1.01 9.38 -23.47
C TYR A 661 -0.35 8.24 -22.69
N THR A 662 0.37 8.54 -21.61
CA THR A 662 1.17 7.57 -20.85
C THR A 662 0.46 7.00 -19.64
N HIS A 663 -0.57 7.65 -19.12
CA HIS A 663 -1.23 7.26 -17.87
C HIS A 663 -2.72 7.11 -18.09
N ASN A 664 -3.28 6.00 -17.60
CA ASN A 664 -4.73 5.83 -17.53
C ASN A 664 -5.31 6.80 -16.49
N ASN A 665 -6.58 7.15 -16.59
CA ASN A 665 -7.34 7.85 -15.56
C ASN A 665 -6.75 9.25 -15.23
N LEU A 666 -6.25 9.93 -16.27
CA LEU A 666 -5.68 11.28 -16.17
C LEU A 666 -6.25 12.14 -17.30
N GLY A 667 -7.52 12.53 -17.14
CA GLY A 667 -8.30 13.21 -18.16
C GLY A 667 -9.78 13.30 -17.85
N TRP A 668 -10.53 13.99 -18.71
CA TRP A 668 -11.98 14.19 -18.58
C TRP A 668 -12.65 14.47 -19.93
N LYS A 669 -13.90 14.94 -19.89
CA LYS A 669 -14.84 14.96 -21.01
C LYS A 669 -14.71 16.21 -21.89
N ILE A 670 -14.93 15.98 -23.18
CA ILE A 670 -15.23 17.00 -24.17
C ILE A 670 -16.59 16.68 -24.80
N HIS A 671 -17.54 17.57 -24.64
CA HIS A 671 -18.82 17.53 -25.32
C HIS A 671 -18.71 18.20 -26.68
N VAL A 672 -19.09 17.47 -27.73
CA VAL A 672 -19.07 17.96 -29.10
C VAL A 672 -20.50 18.27 -29.53
N VAL A 673 -20.75 19.52 -29.88
CA VAL A 673 -22.08 20.01 -30.25
C VAL A 673 -22.09 20.55 -31.68
N ASP A 674 -23.29 20.65 -32.25
CA ASP A 674 -23.48 21.32 -33.52
C ASP A 674 -23.39 22.85 -33.34
N PRO A 675 -22.89 23.59 -34.36
CA PRO A 675 -22.77 25.03 -34.29
C PRO A 675 -24.09 25.72 -33.88
N GLY A 676 -24.02 26.60 -32.88
CA GLY A 676 -25.20 27.36 -32.41
C GLY A 676 -26.14 26.60 -31.46
N THR A 677 -25.76 25.42 -31.00
CA THR A 677 -26.51 24.70 -29.95
C THR A 677 -26.45 25.46 -28.62
N ALA A 678 -27.59 25.71 -27.99
CA ALA A 678 -27.65 26.33 -26.67
C ALA A 678 -27.20 25.33 -25.59
N ILE A 679 -26.12 25.65 -24.87
CA ILE A 679 -25.56 24.81 -23.80
C ILE A 679 -26.09 25.29 -22.46
N HIS A 680 -26.72 24.39 -21.71
CA HIS A 680 -27.29 24.71 -20.40
C HIS A 680 -26.28 24.38 -19.31
N ILE A 681 -25.71 25.40 -18.66
CA ILE A 681 -24.74 25.22 -17.57
C ILE A 681 -25.49 24.94 -16.26
N PRO A 682 -25.23 23.81 -15.56
CA PRO A 682 -25.81 23.56 -14.25
C PRO A 682 -25.39 24.63 -13.24
N GLY A 683 -26.35 25.36 -12.66
CA GLY A 683 -26.12 26.32 -11.57
C GLY A 683 -26.04 27.80 -11.95
N ASP A 684 -26.14 28.16 -13.23
CA ASP A 684 -26.16 29.57 -13.64
C ASP A 684 -27.56 30.19 -13.47
N LYS A 685 -27.75 30.99 -12.41
CA LYS A 685 -28.96 31.80 -12.18
C LYS A 685 -28.91 33.15 -12.91
N SER A 686 -28.14 33.27 -13.99
CA SER A 686 -27.84 34.58 -14.62
C SER A 686 -28.05 34.58 -16.13
N ALA A 687 -29.26 34.28 -16.61
CA ALA A 687 -29.64 34.65 -17.97
C ALA A 687 -31.17 34.86 -18.11
N ILE A 688 -31.71 35.88 -17.43
CA ILE A 688 -32.89 36.59 -17.95
C ILE A 688 -32.35 37.88 -18.56
N ILE A 689 -32.13 37.86 -19.87
CA ILE A 689 -32.01 39.09 -20.65
C ILE A 689 -33.11 39.06 -21.71
N ASN A 690 -33.96 40.09 -21.61
CA ASN A 690 -35.11 40.38 -22.44
C ASN A 690 -34.82 40.28 -23.95
N LEU A 691 -35.68 39.56 -24.66
CA LEU A 691 -35.90 39.74 -26.10
C LEU A 691 -37.38 39.92 -26.35
N ALA A 692 -37.85 41.16 -26.16
CA ALA A 692 -39.06 41.65 -26.82
C ALA A 692 -38.62 42.63 -27.91
N ALA A 693 -38.38 42.10 -29.11
CA ALA A 693 -38.31 42.87 -30.34
C ALA A 693 -39.14 42.13 -31.39
N PHE A 694 -40.47 42.32 -31.33
CA PHE A 694 -41.35 42.01 -32.45
C PHE A 694 -41.58 43.29 -33.26
N SER A 695 -41.35 43.15 -34.57
CA SER A 695 -41.59 44.12 -35.63
C SER A 695 -43.07 44.52 -35.75
N PRO A 696 -43.38 45.70 -36.35
CA PRO A 696 -44.71 46.30 -36.27
C PRO A 696 -45.65 45.78 -37.37
N PRO A 697 -46.98 45.84 -37.16
CA PRO A 697 -47.92 45.95 -38.26
C PRO A 697 -48.51 47.35 -38.36
N SER A 698 -48.83 47.68 -39.60
CA SER A 698 -49.30 48.93 -40.16
C SER A 698 -50.63 49.44 -39.59
N LEU A 699 -50.79 50.76 -39.64
CA LEU A 699 -52.00 51.54 -39.36
C LEU A 699 -53.29 50.94 -39.94
N PHE A 700 -54.41 51.05 -39.20
CA PHE A 700 -55.68 51.63 -39.71
C PHE A 700 -56.61 52.08 -38.55
N ILE A 701 -56.68 53.41 -38.39
CA ILE A 701 -57.84 54.31 -38.16
C ILE A 701 -58.88 54.03 -37.04
N LEU A 702 -59.05 55.09 -36.24
CA LEU A 702 -60.07 55.44 -35.25
C LEU A 702 -61.52 55.01 -35.55
N SER A 703 -62.25 54.64 -34.49
CA SER A 703 -63.44 55.40 -34.07
C SER A 703 -63.77 55.15 -32.59
N ALA A 704 -64.11 56.24 -31.90
CA ALA A 704 -64.47 56.31 -30.50
C ALA A 704 -65.98 56.12 -30.31
N ILE A 705 -66.40 55.38 -29.28
CA ILE A 705 -67.72 55.55 -28.65
C ILE A 705 -67.58 55.40 -27.13
N LEU A 706 -67.88 56.51 -26.46
CA LEU A 706 -68.22 56.67 -25.04
C LEU A 706 -69.44 55.80 -24.69
N VAL A 707 -69.53 55.25 -23.47
CA VAL A 707 -70.70 55.46 -22.58
C VAL A 707 -70.45 54.82 -21.20
N THR A 708 -70.86 55.63 -20.24
CA THR A 708 -70.88 55.62 -18.78
C THR A 708 -71.59 54.45 -18.07
N MET A 709 -71.17 54.27 -16.80
CA MET A 709 -71.97 53.98 -15.59
C MET A 709 -72.67 52.62 -15.46
N THR A 710 -72.36 51.88 -14.39
CA THR A 710 -73.18 51.89 -13.15
C THR A 710 -72.51 51.09 -12.03
N ALA A 711 -72.48 51.70 -10.84
CA ALA A 711 -72.32 51.01 -9.57
C ALA A 711 -73.60 50.22 -9.24
N LEU A 712 -73.51 49.12 -8.48
CA LEU A 712 -74.17 49.00 -7.17
C LEU A 712 -73.86 47.66 -6.48
N THR A 713 -73.63 47.82 -5.19
CA THR A 713 -73.60 46.86 -4.09
C THR A 713 -74.73 45.82 -4.10
N ARG A 714 -74.38 44.53 -3.94
CA ARG A 714 -74.75 43.73 -2.76
C ARG A 714 -73.95 42.43 -2.70
#